data_AF-A0A135IDJ7-F1
#
_entry.id   AF-A0A135IDJ7-F1
#
_cell.length_a   1.000
_cell.length_b   1.000
_cell.length_c   1.000
_cell.angle_alpha   90.00
_cell.angle_beta   90.00
_cell.angle_gamma   90.00
#
_symmetry.space_group_name_H-M   'P 1'
#
loop_
_entity.id
_entity.type
_entity.pdbx_description
1 polymer ?
#
loop_
_entity_poly.entity_id
_entity_poly.type
_entity_poly.pdbx_seq_one_letter_code
_entity_poly.pdbx_strand_id
1 'polypeptide(L)'
;MDSIYISFSHLEFKPVVERLITALNQSTLLQRCQIRPFHIAEFEAFRKAPIENSLHSVSQSSYLLNLLGKDLGETASNGKTHLENELHTALEHDLETLTFLIGDHFDSPLSESMSGFLDKLPKQAFIQRIHESEPADAVTAMAKAVEKHILAMLCDDDVLPTSADALFEVAGYSPSSRTEADSEQTEQLAKVFDKPNPSNTQSPIAASFEQRKRWAFESLALNHVEEATKNLVLATEEFGSDFFSCFWLGRIYAFQSDNAALWENATTLSKRALSTLKDDEHLLKASCLTHIAIAQSKQGLFNEAAKHFDQAYGYCEFTEILERKAEMLINQHAKDNREDTKRIALEGIAALLSTNISYYQQLARQYGNTNASVFKDIESTLRTELDDVIHSLTQNYDDIQDWSENVLNVSIDEKTAVNDQQDILRSLYLANQHVWHNFLALRHAGFTLLQFYDSHTKQREDLEKHRDNLENDLKLAGELTDALSSAIEERKAANSKESGLQTRVNKEKRKVIFFDICLLIALVATAWCFYAKPEFIWFAGGAAIALLVLRLYVKSRHSSANVRLKDCKARRRNLNETVVELVEQASHKMVLPHMQSIIERLKSAPNYVNQDDLTATKSALKDFVENQNKAVDSNLSVWHIKSKSLATLIKDWVFKIRAFERIAAESKTLDLNRKIHQRWSTQFDELAETEERDPMRAIAPVAQDAHTYHVEGSELKAWFDEEAQGKEMLGFCAEVTTKKRELTESAPV
;
A
#
# COMPACT_ATOMS: atom_id res chain seq x y z
N MET A 1 -38.81 -17.27 -14.02
CA MET A 1 -38.51 -16.94 -15.42
C MET A 1 -38.70 -15.46 -15.51
N ASP A 2 -37.69 -14.72 -15.94
CA ASP A 2 -37.78 -13.28 -16.04
C ASP A 2 -38.72 -12.92 -17.20
N SER A 3 -39.80 -12.20 -16.91
CA SER A 3 -40.78 -11.81 -17.92
C SER A 3 -40.76 -10.30 -18.17
N ILE A 4 -41.06 -9.93 -19.42
CA ILE A 4 -41.29 -8.55 -19.82
C ILE A 4 -42.81 -8.32 -19.85
N TYR A 5 -43.31 -7.47 -18.96
CA TYR A 5 -44.68 -6.99 -19.01
C TYR A 5 -44.75 -5.70 -19.84
N ILE A 6 -45.67 -5.64 -20.80
CA ILE A 6 -45.83 -4.48 -21.69
C ILE A 6 -47.12 -3.75 -21.34
N SER A 7 -47.02 -2.55 -20.78
CA SER A 7 -48.16 -1.67 -20.61
C SER A 7 -48.23 -0.60 -21.69
N PHE A 8 -49.43 -0.19 -22.07
CA PHE A 8 -49.65 0.83 -23.09
C PHE A 8 -50.89 1.67 -22.81
N SER A 9 -50.87 2.92 -23.29
CA SER A 9 -51.87 3.92 -22.91
C SER A 9 -53.16 3.89 -23.73
N HIS A 10 -53.16 3.30 -24.93
CA HIS A 10 -54.34 3.31 -25.80
C HIS A 10 -54.48 2.03 -26.63
N LEU A 11 -55.72 1.59 -26.89
CA LEU A 11 -56.01 0.37 -27.67
C LEU A 11 -55.45 0.40 -29.09
N GLU A 12 -55.16 1.59 -29.63
CA GLU A 12 -54.52 1.77 -30.93
C GLU A 12 -53.07 1.26 -30.98
N PHE A 13 -52.41 1.11 -29.83
CA PHE A 13 -51.09 0.47 -29.75
C PHE A 13 -51.15 -1.05 -29.85
N LYS A 14 -52.34 -1.67 -29.87
CA LYS A 14 -52.46 -3.12 -29.95
C LYS A 14 -51.66 -3.73 -31.12
N PRO A 15 -51.76 -3.26 -32.38
CA PRO A 15 -50.97 -3.81 -33.49
C PRO A 15 -49.45 -3.60 -33.32
N VAL A 16 -49.05 -2.52 -32.62
CA VAL A 16 -47.65 -2.21 -32.31
C VAL A 16 -47.12 -3.17 -31.25
N VAL A 17 -47.90 -3.41 -30.19
CA VAL A 17 -47.59 -4.35 -29.10
C VAL A 17 -47.51 -5.77 -29.62
N GLU A 18 -48.42 -6.19 -30.50
CA GLU A 18 -48.40 -7.53 -31.09
C GLU A 18 -47.11 -7.78 -31.89
N ARG A 19 -46.70 -6.79 -32.68
CA ARG A 19 -45.45 -6.82 -33.44
C ARG A 19 -44.23 -6.72 -32.53
N LEU A 20 -44.28 -5.93 -31.47
CA LEU A 20 -43.21 -5.81 -30.48
C LEU A 20 -43.02 -7.12 -29.70
N ILE A 21 -44.08 -7.76 -29.23
CA ILE A 21 -44.02 -9.08 -28.59
C ILE A 21 -43.41 -10.10 -29.56
N THR A 22 -43.79 -10.06 -30.84
CA THR A 22 -43.23 -10.94 -31.86
C THR A 22 -41.73 -10.67 -32.07
N ALA A 23 -41.33 -9.40 -32.19
CA ALA A 23 -39.94 -9.01 -32.37
C ALA A 23 -39.07 -9.36 -31.15
N LEU A 24 -39.55 -9.09 -29.93
CA LEU A 24 -38.88 -9.46 -28.68
C LEU A 24 -38.80 -10.98 -28.50
N ASN A 25 -39.85 -11.72 -28.87
CA ASN A 25 -39.80 -13.19 -28.88
C ASN A 25 -38.83 -13.74 -29.93
N GLN A 26 -38.56 -13.00 -31.01
CA GLN A 26 -37.58 -13.35 -32.04
C GLN A 26 -36.16 -12.89 -31.67
N SER A 27 -36.02 -12.03 -30.66
CA SER A 27 -34.72 -11.57 -30.17
C SER A 27 -33.89 -12.75 -29.67
N THR A 28 -32.75 -12.96 -30.33
CA THR A 28 -31.81 -14.01 -29.93
C THR A 28 -31.18 -13.68 -28.57
N LEU A 29 -31.01 -12.39 -28.24
CA LEU A 29 -30.48 -11.93 -26.96
C LEU A 29 -31.44 -12.25 -25.81
N LEU A 30 -32.73 -11.90 -25.95
CA LEU A 30 -33.73 -12.17 -24.92
C LEU A 30 -34.00 -13.66 -24.73
N GLN A 31 -34.04 -14.41 -25.84
CA GLN A 31 -34.12 -15.87 -25.79
C GLN A 31 -32.94 -16.50 -25.02
N ARG A 32 -31.72 -15.95 -25.19
CA ARG A 32 -30.52 -16.40 -24.45
C ARG A 32 -30.57 -16.02 -22.97
N CYS A 33 -31.08 -14.83 -22.65
CA CYS A 33 -31.27 -14.39 -21.27
C CYS A 33 -32.49 -15.05 -20.59
N GLN A 34 -33.23 -15.91 -21.30
CA GLN A 34 -34.51 -16.49 -20.86
C GLN A 34 -35.57 -15.44 -20.47
N ILE A 35 -35.38 -14.21 -20.92
CA ILE A 35 -36.31 -13.13 -20.73
C ILE A 35 -37.39 -13.27 -21.81
N ARG A 36 -38.65 -13.43 -21.41
CA ARG A 36 -39.75 -13.61 -22.37
C ARG A 36 -40.82 -12.52 -22.22
N PRO A 37 -41.24 -11.88 -23.32
CA PRO A 37 -42.45 -11.08 -23.27
C PRO A 37 -43.66 -11.98 -23.06
N PHE A 38 -44.70 -11.48 -22.40
CA PHE A 38 -45.97 -12.20 -22.25
C PHE A 38 -46.54 -12.64 -23.61
N HIS A 39 -47.13 -13.84 -23.65
CA HIS A 39 -47.79 -14.31 -24.86
C HIS A 39 -49.02 -13.46 -25.16
N ILE A 40 -49.26 -13.17 -26.44
CA ILE A 40 -50.36 -12.31 -26.92
C ILE A 40 -51.72 -12.72 -26.34
N ALA A 41 -51.99 -14.03 -26.30
CA ALA A 41 -53.27 -14.57 -25.82
C ALA A 41 -53.42 -14.46 -24.29
N GLU A 42 -52.32 -14.53 -23.56
CA GLU A 42 -52.30 -14.33 -22.10
C GLU A 42 -52.51 -12.86 -21.80
N PHE A 43 -51.78 -11.98 -22.52
CA PHE A 43 -51.91 -10.54 -22.40
C PHE A 43 -53.35 -10.05 -22.67
N GLU A 44 -54.01 -10.56 -23.70
CA GLU A 44 -55.42 -10.25 -23.98
C GLU A 44 -56.39 -10.79 -22.92
N ALA A 45 -56.10 -11.96 -22.33
CA ALA A 45 -56.89 -12.52 -21.25
C ALA A 45 -56.78 -11.66 -19.98
N PHE A 46 -55.58 -11.12 -19.70
CA PHE A 46 -55.34 -10.23 -18.56
C PHE A 46 -56.01 -8.87 -18.72
N ARG A 47 -55.98 -8.26 -19.92
CA ARG A 47 -56.66 -6.97 -20.16
C ARG A 47 -58.19 -7.06 -20.02
N LYS A 48 -58.78 -8.24 -20.15
CA LYS A 48 -60.22 -8.49 -19.94
C LYS A 48 -60.55 -8.92 -18.51
N ALA A 49 -59.55 -9.17 -17.68
CA ALA A 49 -59.70 -9.58 -16.28
C ALA A 49 -59.61 -8.38 -15.32
N PRO A 50 -59.98 -8.54 -14.03
CA PRO A 50 -59.81 -7.50 -13.02
C PRO A 50 -58.36 -6.99 -12.93
N ILE A 51 -58.19 -5.71 -12.59
CA ILE A 51 -56.88 -5.03 -12.59
C ILE A 51 -55.84 -5.74 -11.70
N GLU A 52 -56.30 -6.40 -10.64
CA GLU A 52 -55.48 -7.16 -9.69
C GLU A 52 -54.65 -8.26 -10.38
N ASN A 53 -55.16 -8.84 -11.47
CA ASN A 53 -54.43 -9.86 -12.22
C ASN A 53 -53.28 -9.26 -13.05
N SER A 54 -53.48 -8.04 -13.57
CA SER A 54 -52.42 -7.28 -14.25
C SER A 54 -51.33 -6.90 -13.24
N LEU A 55 -51.70 -6.38 -12.07
CA LEU A 55 -50.75 -6.01 -11.02
C LEU A 55 -49.96 -7.22 -10.50
N HIS A 56 -50.62 -8.37 -10.30
CA HIS A 56 -49.94 -9.60 -9.90
C HIS A 56 -48.93 -10.11 -10.95
N SER A 57 -49.21 -9.89 -12.24
CA SER A 57 -48.30 -10.28 -13.31
C SER A 57 -47.13 -9.31 -13.44
N VAL A 58 -47.35 -8.02 -13.18
CA VAL A 58 -46.29 -7.02 -13.06
C VAL A 58 -45.36 -7.39 -11.92
N SER A 59 -45.87 -7.71 -10.71
CA SER A 59 -45.01 -8.06 -9.58
C SER A 59 -44.22 -9.37 -9.76
N GLN A 60 -44.57 -10.20 -10.74
CA GLN A 60 -43.83 -11.41 -11.12
C GLN A 60 -42.90 -11.21 -12.31
N SER A 61 -42.88 -10.02 -12.90
CA SER A 61 -42.02 -9.67 -14.03
C SER A 61 -40.72 -9.04 -13.56
N SER A 62 -39.73 -9.05 -14.43
CA SER A 62 -38.41 -8.45 -14.17
C SER A 62 -38.26 -7.11 -14.90
N TYR A 63 -39.06 -6.89 -15.94
CA TYR A 63 -39.10 -5.65 -16.71
C TYR A 63 -40.52 -5.17 -16.95
N LEU A 64 -40.73 -3.85 -16.84
CA LEU A 64 -41.94 -3.16 -17.28
C LEU A 64 -41.61 -2.27 -18.49
N LEU A 65 -42.23 -2.54 -19.65
CA LEU A 65 -42.20 -1.65 -20.81
C LEU A 65 -43.47 -0.80 -20.84
N ASN A 66 -43.34 0.52 -20.78
CA ASN A 66 -44.46 1.46 -20.88
C ASN A 66 -44.48 2.11 -22.26
N LEU A 67 -45.54 1.92 -23.03
CA LEU A 67 -45.75 2.57 -24.32
C LEU A 67 -46.77 3.71 -24.15
N LEU A 68 -46.27 4.94 -24.21
CA LEU A 68 -47.07 6.15 -24.00
C LEU A 68 -47.33 6.86 -25.32
N GLY A 69 -48.59 7.05 -25.64
CA GLY A 69 -49.05 7.96 -26.70
C GLY A 69 -49.44 9.33 -26.15
N LYS A 70 -50.37 10.00 -26.84
CA LYS A 70 -50.77 11.38 -26.54
C LYS A 70 -51.28 11.61 -25.10
N ASP A 71 -51.95 10.62 -24.50
CA ASP A 71 -52.50 10.63 -23.14
C ASP A 71 -52.26 9.27 -22.44
N LEU A 72 -52.47 9.21 -21.12
CA LEU A 72 -52.24 8.01 -20.27
C LEU A 72 -53.36 6.95 -20.33
N GLY A 73 -54.43 7.19 -21.10
CA GLY A 73 -55.49 6.20 -21.32
C GLY A 73 -56.63 6.21 -20.30
N GLU A 74 -57.39 5.10 -20.27
CA GLU A 74 -58.60 4.96 -19.46
C GLU A 74 -58.30 4.99 -17.95
N THR A 75 -59.09 5.79 -17.22
CA THR A 75 -59.00 5.93 -15.76
C THR A 75 -59.70 4.74 -15.08
N ALA A 76 -58.98 4.02 -14.22
CA ALA A 76 -59.55 2.96 -13.40
C ALA A 76 -60.36 3.53 -12.22
N SER A 77 -61.04 2.67 -11.46
CA SER A 77 -62.01 3.02 -10.41
C SER A 77 -61.50 3.91 -9.25
N ASN A 78 -60.20 4.22 -9.21
CA ASN A 78 -59.54 4.94 -8.12
C ASN A 78 -58.95 6.30 -8.56
N GLY A 79 -59.33 6.81 -9.73
CA GLY A 79 -58.82 8.09 -10.26
C GLY A 79 -57.39 8.03 -10.81
N LYS A 80 -56.77 6.85 -10.82
CA LYS A 80 -55.49 6.54 -11.48
C LYS A 80 -55.74 5.69 -12.72
N THR A 81 -54.92 5.87 -13.75
CA THR A 81 -54.94 5.02 -14.96
C THR A 81 -54.39 3.62 -14.68
N HIS A 82 -54.64 2.66 -15.57
CA HIS A 82 -54.05 1.32 -15.48
C HIS A 82 -52.52 1.37 -15.46
N LEU A 83 -51.92 2.20 -16.32
CA LEU A 83 -50.47 2.45 -16.37
C LEU A 83 -49.91 2.97 -15.05
N GLU A 84 -50.62 3.88 -14.38
CA GLU A 84 -50.20 4.42 -13.09
C GLU A 84 -50.20 3.37 -11.97
N ASN A 85 -51.16 2.44 -11.99
CA ASN A 85 -51.21 1.37 -10.99
C ASN A 85 -50.12 0.32 -11.28
N GLU A 86 -49.89 -0.03 -12.55
CA GLU A 86 -48.85 -0.97 -12.96
C GLU A 86 -47.44 -0.41 -12.69
N LEU A 87 -47.19 0.88 -12.96
CA LEU A 87 -45.93 1.55 -12.60
C LEU A 87 -45.72 1.56 -11.09
N HIS A 88 -46.77 1.84 -10.30
CA HIS A 88 -46.65 1.83 -8.86
C HIS A 88 -46.26 0.44 -8.33
N THR A 89 -46.88 -0.61 -8.85
CA THR A 89 -46.53 -1.99 -8.49
C THR A 89 -45.12 -2.37 -8.96
N ALA A 90 -44.68 -1.93 -10.13
CA ALA A 90 -43.31 -2.13 -10.60
C ALA A 90 -42.29 -1.46 -9.68
N LEU A 91 -42.56 -0.22 -9.26
CA LEU A 91 -41.73 0.51 -8.29
C LEU A 91 -41.70 -0.15 -6.91
N GLU A 92 -42.83 -0.71 -6.44
CA GLU A 92 -42.89 -1.43 -5.16
C GLU A 92 -42.08 -2.73 -5.14
N HIS A 93 -41.80 -3.31 -6.31
CA HIS A 93 -41.09 -4.58 -6.46
C HIS A 93 -39.72 -4.42 -7.13
N ASP A 94 -39.20 -3.19 -7.21
CA ASP A 94 -37.90 -2.84 -7.81
C ASP A 94 -37.70 -3.36 -9.25
N LEU A 95 -38.75 -3.26 -10.08
CA LEU A 95 -38.67 -3.63 -11.49
C LEU A 95 -37.98 -2.56 -12.35
N GLU A 96 -37.17 -3.03 -13.29
CA GLU A 96 -36.56 -2.19 -14.30
C GLU A 96 -37.61 -1.68 -15.29
N THR A 97 -37.68 -0.35 -15.44
CA THR A 97 -38.75 0.34 -16.15
C THR A 97 -38.24 1.08 -17.38
N LEU A 98 -38.71 0.65 -18.54
CA LEU A 98 -38.38 1.20 -19.86
C LEU A 98 -39.61 1.92 -20.41
N THR A 99 -39.53 3.23 -20.61
CA THR A 99 -40.65 4.04 -21.08
C THR A 99 -40.40 4.58 -22.48
N PHE A 100 -41.28 4.24 -23.42
CA PHE A 100 -41.25 4.68 -24.80
C PHE A 100 -42.35 5.71 -25.06
N LEU A 101 -41.95 6.91 -25.46
CA LEU A 101 -42.84 8.00 -25.87
C LEU A 101 -43.02 7.93 -27.39
N ILE A 102 -44.21 7.57 -27.86
CA ILE A 102 -44.47 7.23 -29.27
C ILE A 102 -45.33 8.31 -29.93
N GLY A 103 -44.78 8.96 -30.98
CA GLY A 103 -45.45 9.94 -31.83
C GLY A 103 -44.98 11.39 -31.62
N ASP A 104 -45.40 12.29 -32.52
CA ASP A 104 -44.86 13.66 -32.60
C ASP A 104 -45.47 14.62 -31.56
N HIS A 105 -46.42 14.14 -30.74
CA HIS A 105 -47.14 14.96 -29.77
C HIS A 105 -46.29 15.38 -28.55
N PHE A 106 -45.11 14.76 -28.38
CA PHE A 106 -44.17 15.05 -27.30
C PHE A 106 -43.22 16.23 -27.62
N ASP A 107 -43.35 16.85 -28.79
CA ASP A 107 -42.65 18.08 -29.18
C ASP A 107 -43.39 19.36 -28.74
N SER A 108 -44.58 19.22 -28.16
CA SER A 108 -45.40 20.29 -27.55
C SER A 108 -45.45 20.15 -26.02
N PRO A 109 -45.90 21.18 -25.27
CA PRO A 109 -46.04 21.07 -23.81
C PRO A 109 -46.94 19.88 -23.44
N LEU A 110 -46.41 18.99 -22.59
CA LEU A 110 -47.12 17.80 -22.14
C LEU A 110 -48.35 18.18 -21.30
N SER A 111 -49.39 17.35 -21.34
CA SER A 111 -50.52 17.49 -20.42
C SER A 111 -50.05 17.31 -18.96
N GLU A 112 -50.73 17.97 -18.02
CA GLU A 112 -50.38 17.93 -16.59
C GLU A 112 -50.36 16.49 -16.03
N SER A 113 -51.26 15.63 -16.53
CA SER A 113 -51.29 14.21 -16.20
C SER A 113 -50.06 13.45 -16.72
N MET A 114 -49.64 13.70 -17.96
CA MET A 114 -48.45 13.06 -18.55
C MET A 114 -47.17 13.54 -17.87
N SER A 115 -47.04 14.86 -17.61
CA SER A 115 -45.92 15.41 -16.86
C SER A 115 -45.84 14.79 -15.47
N GLY A 116 -46.97 14.75 -14.74
CA GLY A 116 -47.03 14.14 -13.41
C GLY A 116 -46.80 12.62 -13.39
N PHE A 117 -46.94 11.91 -14.52
CA PHE A 117 -46.56 10.50 -14.64
C PHE A 117 -45.06 10.34 -14.86
N LEU A 118 -44.47 11.12 -15.77
CA LEU A 118 -43.03 11.08 -16.04
C LEU A 118 -42.22 11.51 -14.81
N ASP A 119 -42.71 12.48 -14.03
CA ASP A 119 -42.08 12.91 -12.77
C ASP A 119 -42.10 11.83 -11.68
N LYS A 120 -42.99 10.83 -11.79
CA LYS A 120 -43.07 9.68 -10.87
C LYS A 120 -42.18 8.51 -11.30
N LEU A 121 -41.58 8.55 -12.48
CA LEU A 121 -40.62 7.52 -12.90
C LEU A 121 -39.35 7.60 -12.03
N PRO A 122 -38.71 6.46 -11.73
CA PRO A 122 -37.45 6.46 -10.99
C PRO A 122 -36.37 7.19 -11.79
N LYS A 123 -35.39 7.83 -11.13
CA LYS A 123 -34.32 8.58 -11.81
C LYS A 123 -33.48 7.76 -12.78
N GLN A 124 -33.49 6.43 -12.60
CA GLN A 124 -32.78 5.45 -13.41
C GLN A 124 -33.64 4.92 -14.58
N ALA A 125 -34.91 5.31 -14.69
CA ALA A 125 -35.79 4.85 -15.77
C ALA A 125 -35.27 5.30 -17.13
N PHE A 126 -35.16 4.35 -18.05
CA PHE A 126 -34.80 4.63 -19.42
C PHE A 126 -36.02 5.22 -20.16
N ILE A 127 -35.89 6.45 -20.64
CA ILE A 127 -36.93 7.14 -21.42
C ILE A 127 -36.41 7.34 -22.84
N GLN A 128 -37.13 6.80 -23.82
CA GLN A 128 -36.80 6.99 -25.23
C GLN A 128 -37.99 7.51 -26.03
N ARG A 129 -37.72 8.52 -26.86
CA ARG A 129 -38.69 9.09 -27.79
C ARG A 129 -38.57 8.42 -29.14
N ILE A 130 -39.72 8.08 -29.72
CA ILE A 130 -39.83 7.44 -31.04
C ILE A 130 -40.72 8.34 -31.90
N HIS A 131 -40.08 9.05 -32.83
CA HIS A 131 -40.69 10.02 -33.75
C HIS A 131 -41.16 9.37 -35.07
N GLU A 132 -41.05 8.05 -35.21
CA GLU A 132 -41.30 7.37 -36.48
C GLU A 132 -42.81 7.16 -36.72
N SER A 133 -43.25 7.53 -37.92
CA SER A 133 -44.65 7.46 -38.36
C SER A 133 -45.08 6.07 -38.85
N GLU A 134 -44.13 5.16 -39.10
CA GLU A 134 -44.41 3.78 -39.49
C GLU A 134 -44.31 2.80 -38.30
N PRO A 135 -45.36 2.02 -38.00
CA PRO A 135 -45.37 1.06 -36.89
C PRO A 135 -44.27 -0.01 -36.90
N ALA A 136 -43.73 -0.35 -38.08
CA ALA A 136 -42.70 -1.38 -38.20
C ALA A 136 -41.32 -0.87 -37.76
N ASP A 137 -41.01 0.37 -38.08
CA ASP A 137 -39.74 1.01 -37.71
C ASP A 137 -39.74 1.31 -36.21
N ALA A 138 -40.86 1.83 -35.68
CA ALA A 138 -41.05 2.04 -34.24
C ALA A 138 -40.87 0.76 -33.42
N VAL A 139 -41.41 -0.38 -33.89
CA VAL A 139 -41.23 -1.69 -33.25
C VAL A 139 -39.78 -2.13 -33.28
N THR A 140 -39.09 -1.92 -34.40
CA THR A 140 -37.67 -2.29 -34.54
C THR A 140 -36.79 -1.44 -33.62
N ALA A 141 -37.07 -0.14 -33.52
CA ALA A 141 -36.39 0.78 -32.62
C ALA A 141 -36.62 0.40 -31.15
N MET A 142 -37.85 0.09 -30.75
CA MET A 142 -38.18 -0.39 -29.40
C MET A 142 -37.47 -1.70 -29.08
N ALA A 143 -37.53 -2.69 -29.97
CA ALA A 143 -36.90 -3.98 -29.74
C ALA A 143 -35.37 -3.85 -29.58
N LYS A 144 -34.71 -3.08 -30.45
CA LYS A 144 -33.27 -2.79 -30.33
C LYS A 144 -32.91 -2.02 -29.06
N ALA A 145 -33.77 -1.11 -28.62
CA ALA A 145 -33.56 -0.36 -27.39
C ALA A 145 -33.66 -1.23 -26.15
N VAL A 146 -34.66 -2.11 -26.10
CA VAL A 146 -34.81 -3.12 -25.04
C VAL A 146 -33.59 -4.05 -25.04
N GLU A 147 -33.17 -4.54 -26.21
CA GLU A 147 -31.96 -5.36 -26.34
C GLU A 147 -30.71 -4.61 -25.88
N LYS A 148 -30.51 -3.36 -26.31
CA LYS A 148 -29.36 -2.56 -25.94
C LYS A 148 -29.33 -2.27 -24.44
N HIS A 149 -30.48 -1.96 -23.83
CA HIS A 149 -30.56 -1.68 -22.41
C HIS A 149 -30.31 -2.93 -21.57
N ILE A 150 -30.86 -4.07 -21.98
CA ILE A 150 -30.57 -5.36 -21.34
C ILE A 150 -29.10 -5.72 -21.54
N LEU A 151 -28.54 -5.51 -22.73
CA LEU A 151 -27.11 -5.72 -22.99
C LEU A 151 -26.23 -4.78 -22.15
N ALA A 152 -26.62 -3.52 -21.96
CA ALA A 152 -25.89 -2.54 -21.15
C ALA A 152 -26.06 -2.75 -19.63
N MET A 153 -27.09 -3.47 -19.18
CA MET A 153 -27.12 -4.00 -17.81
C MET A 153 -26.28 -5.26 -17.65
N LEU A 154 -26.12 -6.03 -18.73
CA LEU A 154 -25.35 -7.27 -18.73
C LEU A 154 -23.86 -7.03 -19.01
N CYS A 155 -23.50 -5.88 -19.56
CA CYS A 155 -22.13 -5.45 -19.83
C CYS A 155 -21.91 -4.12 -19.11
N ASP A 156 -20.95 -4.04 -18.20
CA ASP A 156 -20.38 -2.75 -17.80
C ASP A 156 -19.87 -2.02 -19.05
N ASP A 157 -19.99 -0.69 -19.07
CA ASP A 157 -19.53 0.20 -20.14
C ASP A 157 -18.00 0.17 -20.25
N ASP A 158 -17.45 -0.95 -20.70
CA ASP A 158 -16.14 -1.04 -21.33
C ASP A 158 -16.14 -2.23 -22.28
N VAL A 159 -15.76 -1.92 -23.52
CA VAL A 159 -15.34 -2.84 -24.60
C VAL A 159 -15.20 -4.26 -24.10
N LEU A 160 -16.03 -5.23 -24.55
CA LEU A 160 -15.74 -6.65 -24.37
C LEU A 160 -14.28 -6.87 -24.79
N PRO A 161 -13.32 -6.96 -23.85
CA PRO A 161 -12.01 -7.39 -24.22
C PRO A 161 -12.29 -8.83 -24.62
N THR A 162 -11.94 -9.19 -25.85
CA THR A 162 -11.68 -10.61 -26.11
C THR A 162 -10.46 -10.90 -25.26
N SER A 163 -10.68 -11.15 -23.97
CA SER A 163 -9.60 -11.28 -23.01
C SER A 163 -8.79 -12.48 -23.46
N ALA A 164 -7.48 -12.32 -23.45
CA ALA A 164 -6.51 -13.32 -23.85
C ALA A 164 -6.55 -14.62 -22.99
N ASP A 165 -7.57 -14.80 -22.15
CA ASP A 165 -7.86 -15.97 -21.34
C ASP A 165 -9.26 -16.53 -21.71
N ALA A 166 -9.46 -16.91 -22.97
CA ALA A 166 -10.70 -17.52 -23.40
C ALA A 166 -10.85 -18.92 -22.77
N LEU A 167 -11.49 -18.98 -21.61
CA LEU A 167 -11.80 -20.22 -20.88
C LEU A 167 -12.52 -21.24 -21.78
N PHE A 168 -13.25 -20.75 -22.79
CA PHE A 168 -13.99 -21.50 -23.79
C PHE A 168 -13.20 -21.93 -25.03
N GLU A 169 -11.87 -21.92 -24.94
CA GLU A 169 -10.97 -22.55 -25.91
C GLU A 169 -10.34 -23.82 -25.32
N VAL A 170 -10.11 -24.82 -26.17
CA VAL A 170 -9.45 -26.08 -25.80
C VAL A 170 -8.30 -26.33 -26.75
N ALA A 171 -7.07 -26.25 -26.25
CA ALA A 171 -5.85 -26.47 -27.03
C ALA A 171 -5.74 -25.58 -28.29
N GLY A 172 -6.17 -24.32 -28.19
CA GLY A 172 -6.17 -23.37 -29.31
C GLY A 172 -7.32 -23.54 -30.30
N TYR A 173 -8.24 -24.49 -30.06
CA TYR A 173 -9.47 -24.63 -30.85
C TYR A 173 -10.64 -23.96 -30.15
N SER A 174 -11.45 -23.27 -30.94
CA SER A 174 -12.72 -22.69 -30.56
C SER A 174 -13.87 -23.43 -31.26
N PRO A 175 -15.14 -23.21 -30.87
CA PRO A 175 -16.27 -23.82 -31.56
C PRO A 175 -16.31 -23.51 -33.06
N SER A 176 -15.81 -22.35 -33.49
CA SER A 176 -15.80 -21.93 -34.91
C SER A 176 -14.63 -22.51 -35.69
N SER A 177 -13.48 -22.76 -35.06
CA SER A 177 -12.29 -23.34 -35.72
C SER A 177 -12.21 -24.86 -35.66
N ARG A 178 -13.20 -25.53 -35.05
CA ARG A 178 -13.25 -27.00 -34.93
C ARG A 178 -13.06 -27.73 -36.26
N THR A 179 -13.58 -27.20 -37.35
CA THR A 179 -13.50 -27.82 -38.69
C THR A 179 -12.10 -27.78 -39.30
N GLU A 180 -11.17 -27.05 -38.70
CA GLU A 180 -9.78 -26.92 -39.13
C GLU A 180 -8.87 -27.98 -38.48
N ALA A 181 -9.38 -28.74 -37.49
CA ALA A 181 -8.68 -29.84 -36.87
C ALA A 181 -8.71 -31.12 -37.73
N ASP A 182 -7.76 -32.02 -37.51
CA ASP A 182 -7.78 -33.33 -38.16
C ASP A 182 -9.02 -34.14 -37.74
N SER A 183 -9.41 -35.15 -38.53
CA SER A 183 -10.67 -35.87 -38.32
C SER A 183 -10.80 -36.49 -36.91
N GLU A 184 -9.71 -37.03 -36.37
CA GLU A 184 -9.67 -37.63 -35.03
C GLU A 184 -9.79 -36.59 -33.90
N GLN A 185 -9.27 -35.38 -34.12
CA GLN A 185 -9.40 -34.27 -33.18
C GLN A 185 -10.78 -33.62 -33.26
N THR A 186 -11.36 -33.54 -34.46
CA THR A 186 -12.71 -33.02 -34.67
C THR A 186 -13.76 -33.81 -33.88
N GLU A 187 -13.66 -35.16 -33.86
CA GLU A 187 -14.56 -36.01 -33.07
C GLU A 187 -14.42 -35.79 -31.56
N GLN A 188 -13.19 -35.60 -31.07
CA GLN A 188 -12.92 -35.27 -29.68
C GLN A 188 -13.46 -33.88 -29.31
N LEU A 189 -13.16 -32.86 -30.11
CA LEU A 189 -13.65 -31.50 -29.92
C LEU A 189 -15.18 -31.42 -29.97
N ALA A 190 -15.85 -32.28 -30.75
CA ALA A 190 -17.30 -32.37 -30.76
C ALA A 190 -17.89 -32.72 -29.37
N LYS A 191 -17.21 -33.53 -28.55
CA LYS A 191 -17.69 -33.87 -27.19
C LYS A 191 -17.78 -32.69 -26.23
N VAL A 192 -17.00 -31.63 -26.48
CA VAL A 192 -16.97 -30.42 -25.64
C VAL A 192 -17.60 -29.21 -26.31
N PHE A 193 -17.61 -29.18 -27.65
CA PHE A 193 -18.11 -28.05 -28.45
C PHE A 193 -19.44 -28.30 -29.16
N ASP A 194 -19.98 -29.52 -29.22
CA ASP A 194 -21.34 -29.72 -29.71
C ASP A 194 -22.35 -29.09 -28.76
N LYS A 195 -23.09 -28.12 -29.30
CA LYS A 195 -24.10 -27.40 -28.55
C LYS A 195 -25.20 -28.37 -28.09
N PRO A 196 -25.44 -28.50 -26.77
CA PRO A 196 -26.50 -29.35 -26.24
C PRO A 196 -27.87 -28.95 -26.80
N ASN A 197 -28.68 -29.93 -27.19
CA ASN A 197 -30.01 -29.68 -27.78
C ASN A 197 -31.12 -30.46 -27.04
N PRO A 198 -31.88 -29.79 -26.16
CA PRO A 198 -32.92 -30.44 -25.36
C PRO A 198 -34.08 -31.00 -26.20
N SER A 199 -34.33 -30.46 -27.40
CA SER A 199 -35.39 -30.92 -28.31
C SER A 199 -35.17 -32.35 -28.84
N ASN A 200 -33.95 -32.87 -28.76
CA ASN A 200 -33.62 -34.22 -29.20
C ASN A 200 -33.86 -35.29 -28.13
N THR A 201 -34.28 -34.89 -26.92
CA THR A 201 -34.47 -35.81 -25.79
C THR A 201 -35.93 -36.22 -25.62
N GLN A 202 -36.15 -37.48 -25.30
CA GLN A 202 -37.50 -38.06 -25.18
C GLN A 202 -38.12 -37.89 -23.79
N SER A 203 -37.34 -37.51 -22.77
CA SER A 203 -37.77 -37.40 -21.37
C SER A 203 -37.68 -35.95 -20.89
N PRO A 204 -38.69 -35.42 -20.16
CA PRO A 204 -38.65 -34.07 -19.59
C PRO A 204 -37.45 -33.82 -18.66
N ILE A 205 -37.01 -34.86 -17.94
CA ILE A 205 -35.86 -34.80 -17.05
C ILE A 205 -34.56 -34.68 -17.86
N ALA A 206 -34.41 -35.48 -18.92
CA ALA A 206 -33.27 -35.40 -19.83
C ALA A 206 -33.26 -34.07 -20.61
N ALA A 207 -34.43 -33.55 -20.96
CA ALA A 207 -34.58 -32.25 -21.60
C ALA A 207 -34.12 -31.12 -20.66
N SER A 208 -34.47 -31.18 -19.37
CA SER A 208 -34.01 -30.22 -18.38
C SER A 208 -32.49 -30.28 -18.19
N PHE A 209 -31.91 -31.48 -18.14
CA PHE A 209 -30.46 -31.67 -18.08
C PHE A 209 -29.72 -31.10 -19.30
N GLU A 210 -30.16 -31.44 -20.52
CA GLU A 210 -29.61 -30.88 -21.76
C GLU A 210 -29.82 -29.36 -21.87
N GLN A 211 -30.92 -28.83 -21.33
CA GLN A 211 -31.18 -27.39 -21.27
C GLN A 211 -30.19 -26.68 -20.34
N ARG A 212 -29.88 -27.25 -19.16
CA ARG A 212 -28.86 -26.70 -18.25
C ARG A 212 -27.48 -26.72 -18.89
N LYS A 213 -27.10 -27.80 -19.57
CA LYS A 213 -25.84 -27.87 -20.33
C LYS A 213 -25.79 -26.86 -21.47
N ARG A 214 -26.91 -26.65 -22.18
CA ARG A 214 -27.01 -25.64 -23.23
C ARG A 214 -26.81 -24.22 -22.68
N TRP A 215 -27.42 -23.90 -21.54
CA TRP A 215 -27.21 -22.61 -20.89
C TRP A 215 -25.77 -22.43 -20.46
N ALA A 216 -25.16 -23.44 -19.83
CA ALA A 216 -23.74 -23.38 -19.49
C ALA A 216 -22.83 -23.15 -20.70
N PHE A 217 -23.10 -23.85 -21.81
CA PHE A 217 -22.39 -23.66 -23.07
C PHE A 217 -22.52 -22.24 -23.61
N GLU A 218 -23.74 -21.70 -23.65
CA GLU A 218 -24.01 -20.34 -24.13
C GLU A 218 -23.40 -19.28 -23.20
N SER A 219 -23.41 -19.50 -21.89
CA SER A 219 -22.75 -18.64 -20.90
C SER A 219 -21.23 -18.64 -21.07
N LEU A 220 -20.58 -19.80 -21.27
CA LEU A 220 -19.15 -19.86 -21.54
C LEU A 220 -18.77 -19.15 -22.85
N ALA A 221 -19.58 -19.28 -23.89
CA ALA A 221 -19.38 -18.58 -25.16
C ALA A 221 -19.46 -17.05 -25.03
N LEU A 222 -20.14 -16.55 -24.00
CA LEU A 222 -20.26 -15.13 -23.67
C LEU A 222 -19.30 -14.70 -22.54
N ASN A 223 -18.41 -15.60 -22.07
CA ASN A 223 -17.52 -15.39 -20.93
C ASN A 223 -18.24 -15.13 -19.58
N HIS A 224 -19.49 -15.58 -19.43
CA HIS A 224 -20.27 -15.50 -18.19
C HIS A 224 -19.97 -16.71 -17.30
N VAL A 225 -18.82 -16.69 -16.62
CA VAL A 225 -18.28 -17.85 -15.90
C VAL A 225 -19.13 -18.27 -14.70
N GLU A 226 -19.73 -17.33 -13.98
CA GLU A 226 -20.56 -17.62 -12.79
C GLU A 226 -21.85 -18.36 -13.16
N GLU A 227 -22.55 -17.88 -14.19
CA GLU A 227 -23.77 -18.48 -14.71
C GLU A 227 -23.49 -19.85 -15.33
N ALA A 228 -22.36 -19.97 -16.05
CA ALA A 228 -21.88 -21.26 -16.54
C ALA A 228 -21.67 -22.24 -15.38
N THR A 229 -20.96 -21.80 -14.33
CA THR A 229 -20.68 -22.60 -13.14
C THR A 229 -21.96 -23.06 -12.45
N LYS A 230 -22.90 -22.14 -12.20
CA LYS A 230 -24.19 -22.44 -11.56
C LYS A 230 -24.98 -23.50 -12.32
N ASN A 231 -25.07 -23.35 -13.64
CA ASN A 231 -25.78 -24.32 -14.48
C ASN A 231 -25.08 -25.69 -14.53
N LEU A 232 -23.75 -25.72 -14.58
CA LEU A 232 -22.95 -26.95 -14.56
C LEU A 232 -23.02 -27.69 -13.22
N VAL A 233 -23.01 -26.97 -12.10
CA VAL A 233 -23.20 -27.53 -10.76
C VAL A 233 -24.57 -28.17 -10.64
N LEU A 234 -25.63 -27.45 -11.01
CA LEU A 234 -27.00 -28.00 -10.98
C LEU A 234 -27.14 -29.21 -11.90
N ALA A 235 -26.54 -29.18 -13.09
CA ALA A 235 -26.51 -30.33 -14.00
C ALA A 235 -25.82 -31.55 -13.35
N THR A 236 -24.72 -31.31 -12.63
CA THR A 236 -23.91 -32.35 -11.98
C THR A 236 -24.59 -32.95 -10.74
N GLU A 237 -25.21 -32.12 -9.91
CA GLU A 237 -25.86 -32.51 -8.65
C GLU A 237 -27.22 -33.20 -8.87
N GLU A 238 -28.03 -32.72 -9.82
CA GLU A 238 -29.39 -33.23 -10.03
C GLU A 238 -29.44 -34.49 -10.90
N PHE A 239 -28.52 -34.65 -11.86
CA PHE A 239 -28.63 -35.68 -12.92
C PHE A 239 -27.41 -36.60 -13.04
N GLY A 240 -26.40 -36.39 -12.19
CA GLY A 240 -25.14 -37.10 -12.24
C GLY A 240 -24.12 -36.44 -13.16
N SER A 241 -22.84 -36.66 -12.85
CA SER A 241 -21.73 -36.00 -13.54
C SER A 241 -21.40 -36.71 -14.86
N ASP A 242 -21.90 -36.18 -15.98
CA ASP A 242 -21.52 -36.59 -17.33
C ASP A 242 -20.17 -36.01 -17.73
N PHE A 243 -19.62 -36.45 -18.88
CA PHE A 243 -18.32 -35.98 -19.35
C PHE A 243 -18.30 -34.45 -19.57
N PHE A 244 -19.32 -33.91 -20.26
CA PHE A 244 -19.41 -32.48 -20.58
C PHE A 244 -19.39 -31.61 -19.32
N SER A 245 -20.25 -31.94 -18.34
CA SER A 245 -20.33 -31.18 -17.09
C SER A 245 -19.06 -31.32 -16.26
N CYS A 246 -18.47 -32.52 -16.16
CA CYS A 246 -17.22 -32.72 -15.44
C CYS A 246 -16.05 -31.96 -16.08
N PHE A 247 -15.96 -31.98 -17.41
CA PHE A 247 -14.88 -31.34 -18.16
C PHE A 247 -14.91 -29.82 -17.98
N TRP A 248 -16.06 -29.18 -18.25
CA TRP A 248 -16.17 -27.73 -18.18
C TRP A 248 -16.10 -27.22 -16.75
N LEU A 249 -16.74 -27.89 -15.80
CA LEU A 249 -16.67 -27.49 -14.39
C LEU A 249 -15.26 -27.72 -13.81
N GLY A 250 -14.59 -28.81 -14.20
CA GLY A 250 -13.19 -29.07 -13.87
C GLY A 250 -12.25 -27.98 -14.41
N ARG A 251 -12.43 -27.57 -15.67
CA ARG A 251 -11.69 -26.46 -16.29
C ARG A 251 -11.93 -25.15 -15.54
N ILE A 252 -13.20 -24.76 -15.33
CA ILE A 252 -13.53 -23.51 -14.64
C ILE A 252 -12.87 -23.45 -13.26
N TYR A 253 -13.02 -24.48 -12.45
CA TYR A 253 -12.42 -24.49 -11.12
C TYR A 253 -10.89 -24.53 -11.12
N ALA A 254 -10.25 -25.22 -12.07
CA ALA A 254 -8.81 -25.22 -12.19
C ALA A 254 -8.26 -23.82 -12.55
N PHE A 255 -8.88 -23.14 -13.53
CA PHE A 255 -8.38 -21.87 -14.06
C PHE A 255 -8.81 -20.65 -13.24
N GLN A 256 -10.09 -20.55 -12.88
CA GLN A 256 -10.69 -19.31 -12.37
C GLN A 256 -10.93 -19.28 -10.85
N SER A 257 -10.79 -20.40 -10.15
CA SER A 257 -11.03 -20.41 -8.70
C SER A 257 -9.84 -19.90 -7.89
N ASP A 258 -10.15 -19.23 -6.78
CA ASP A 258 -9.30 -18.76 -5.68
C ASP A 258 -9.45 -19.61 -4.39
N ASN A 259 -10.30 -20.65 -4.41
CA ASN A 259 -10.68 -21.43 -3.24
C ASN A 259 -10.12 -22.86 -3.30
N ALA A 260 -9.41 -23.27 -2.23
CA ALA A 260 -8.82 -24.60 -2.10
C ALA A 260 -9.82 -25.75 -2.27
N ALA A 261 -11.06 -25.60 -1.75
CA ALA A 261 -12.09 -26.62 -1.88
C ALA A 261 -12.54 -26.81 -3.34
N LEU A 262 -12.59 -25.71 -4.11
CA LEU A 262 -12.92 -25.76 -5.53
C LEU A 262 -11.78 -26.37 -6.37
N TRP A 263 -10.52 -26.16 -6.00
CA TRP A 263 -9.39 -26.87 -6.64
C TRP A 263 -9.43 -28.39 -6.38
N GLU A 264 -9.83 -28.82 -5.19
CA GLU A 264 -10.01 -30.25 -4.88
C GLU A 264 -11.16 -30.85 -5.71
N ASN A 265 -12.26 -30.10 -5.85
CA ASN A 265 -13.35 -30.47 -6.74
C ASN A 265 -12.91 -30.51 -8.21
N ALA A 266 -12.09 -29.55 -8.68
CA ALA A 266 -11.54 -29.53 -10.03
C ALA A 266 -10.76 -30.82 -10.33
N THR A 267 -9.93 -31.25 -9.39
CA THR A 267 -9.15 -32.49 -9.48
C THR A 267 -10.08 -33.71 -9.58
N THR A 268 -11.11 -33.76 -8.73
CA THR A 268 -12.06 -34.88 -8.69
C THR A 268 -12.90 -34.97 -9.97
N LEU A 269 -13.45 -33.85 -10.44
CA LEU A 269 -14.24 -33.75 -11.66
C LEU A 269 -13.41 -34.09 -12.89
N SER A 270 -12.19 -33.56 -12.98
CA SER A 270 -11.29 -33.82 -14.11
C SER A 270 -10.80 -35.27 -14.16
N LYS A 271 -10.56 -35.92 -13.01
CA LYS A 271 -10.29 -37.37 -12.93
C LYS A 271 -11.49 -38.20 -13.39
N ARG A 272 -12.70 -37.76 -13.05
CA ARG A 272 -13.94 -38.43 -13.50
C ARG A 272 -14.13 -38.27 -15.00
N ALA A 273 -13.93 -37.08 -15.56
CA ALA A 273 -13.93 -36.85 -17.01
C ALA A 273 -12.86 -37.70 -17.72
N LEU A 274 -11.64 -37.74 -17.19
CA LEU A 274 -10.55 -38.55 -17.72
C LEU A 274 -10.89 -40.05 -17.79
N SER A 275 -11.59 -40.57 -16.78
CA SER A 275 -11.96 -41.99 -16.70
C SER A 275 -13.02 -42.44 -17.71
N THR A 276 -13.73 -41.51 -18.35
CA THR A 276 -14.77 -41.82 -19.35
C THR A 276 -14.26 -41.69 -20.79
N LEU A 277 -13.02 -41.23 -20.99
CA LEU A 277 -12.37 -41.11 -22.29
C LEU A 277 -11.81 -42.47 -22.75
N LYS A 278 -11.89 -42.72 -24.05
CA LYS A 278 -11.27 -43.89 -24.69
C LYS A 278 -9.77 -43.72 -24.80
N ASP A 279 -9.06 -44.82 -25.10
CA ASP A 279 -7.61 -44.83 -25.06
C ASP A 279 -6.93 -43.90 -26.07
N ASP A 280 -7.55 -43.76 -27.23
CA ASP A 280 -7.18 -42.96 -28.40
C ASP A 280 -7.56 -41.47 -28.30
N GLU A 281 -8.29 -41.06 -27.26
CA GLU A 281 -8.74 -39.65 -27.09
C GLU A 281 -7.65 -38.77 -26.45
N HIS A 282 -6.51 -38.67 -27.12
CA HIS A 282 -5.30 -38.02 -26.62
C HIS A 282 -5.47 -36.51 -26.32
N LEU A 283 -6.22 -35.76 -27.13
CA LEU A 283 -6.44 -34.32 -26.94
C LEU A 283 -7.22 -34.05 -25.65
N LEU A 284 -8.36 -34.72 -25.45
CA LEU A 284 -9.18 -34.53 -24.25
C LEU A 284 -8.51 -35.11 -22.99
N LYS A 285 -7.74 -36.20 -23.13
CA LYS A 285 -6.92 -36.75 -22.05
C LYS A 285 -5.87 -35.74 -21.59
N ALA A 286 -5.14 -35.14 -22.53
CA ALA A 286 -4.18 -34.10 -22.24
C ALA A 286 -4.85 -32.91 -21.53
N SER A 287 -5.98 -32.42 -22.04
CA SER A 287 -6.72 -31.32 -21.39
C SER A 287 -7.16 -31.65 -19.95
N CYS A 288 -7.72 -32.83 -19.69
CA CYS A 288 -8.13 -33.22 -18.33
C CYS A 288 -6.94 -33.33 -17.37
N LEU A 289 -5.81 -33.87 -17.85
CA LEU A 289 -4.57 -33.96 -17.08
C LEU A 289 -4.00 -32.57 -16.77
N THR A 290 -4.11 -31.63 -17.71
CA THR A 290 -3.75 -30.22 -17.49
C THR A 290 -4.61 -29.58 -16.40
N HIS A 291 -5.94 -29.81 -16.40
CA HIS A 291 -6.83 -29.29 -15.35
C HIS A 291 -6.45 -29.82 -13.97
N ILE A 292 -6.16 -31.12 -13.86
CA ILE A 292 -5.65 -31.75 -12.63
C ILE A 292 -4.34 -31.09 -12.20
N ALA A 293 -3.39 -30.95 -13.10
CA ALA A 293 -2.07 -30.39 -12.80
C ALA A 293 -2.15 -28.94 -12.31
N ILE A 294 -2.98 -28.10 -12.93
CA ILE A 294 -3.20 -26.71 -12.51
C ILE A 294 -3.81 -26.66 -11.11
N ALA A 295 -4.86 -27.46 -10.85
CA ALA A 295 -5.49 -27.49 -9.54
C ALA A 295 -4.51 -27.97 -8.44
N GLN A 296 -3.70 -28.99 -8.72
CA GLN A 296 -2.66 -29.46 -7.81
C GLN A 296 -1.54 -28.44 -7.59
N SER A 297 -1.15 -27.70 -8.63
CA SER A 297 -0.19 -26.61 -8.55
C SER A 297 -0.69 -25.52 -7.58
N LYS A 298 -1.95 -25.08 -7.73
CA LYS A 298 -2.57 -24.09 -6.83
C LYS A 298 -2.68 -24.57 -5.38
N GLN A 299 -2.85 -25.88 -5.15
CA GLN A 299 -2.80 -26.49 -3.82
C GLN A 299 -1.38 -26.64 -3.24
N GLY A 300 -0.33 -26.32 -4.02
CA GLY A 300 1.07 -26.47 -3.63
C GLY A 300 1.61 -27.91 -3.72
N LEU A 301 0.91 -28.80 -4.42
CA LEU A 301 1.32 -30.19 -4.68
C LEU A 301 2.21 -30.30 -5.93
N PHE A 302 3.30 -29.54 -5.96
CA PHE A 302 4.11 -29.33 -7.18
C PHE A 302 4.66 -30.61 -7.82
N ASN A 303 5.07 -31.60 -7.02
CA ASN A 303 5.60 -32.87 -7.54
C ASN A 303 4.52 -33.71 -8.26
N GLU A 304 3.26 -33.64 -7.81
CA GLU A 304 2.15 -34.33 -8.47
C GLU A 304 1.70 -33.57 -9.71
N ALA A 305 1.63 -32.24 -9.62
CA ALA A 305 1.31 -31.38 -10.74
C ALA A 305 2.31 -31.55 -11.88
N ALA A 306 3.61 -31.58 -11.59
CA ALA A 306 4.67 -31.81 -12.58
C ALA A 306 4.47 -33.13 -13.35
N LYS A 307 4.14 -34.22 -12.65
CA LYS A 307 3.87 -35.53 -13.28
C LYS A 307 2.66 -35.48 -14.20
N HIS A 308 1.58 -34.81 -13.79
CA HIS A 308 0.38 -34.68 -14.62
C HIS A 308 0.62 -33.77 -15.84
N PHE A 309 1.41 -32.69 -15.71
CA PHE A 309 1.84 -31.88 -16.85
C PHE A 309 2.71 -32.70 -17.83
N ASP A 310 3.65 -33.50 -17.34
CA ASP A 310 4.47 -34.37 -18.19
C ASP A 310 3.63 -35.42 -18.92
N GLN A 311 2.66 -36.02 -18.23
CA GLN A 311 1.72 -36.96 -18.84
C GLN A 311 0.82 -36.27 -19.88
N ALA A 312 0.31 -35.07 -19.58
CA ALA A 312 -0.50 -34.29 -20.51
C ALA A 312 0.29 -34.00 -21.80
N TYR A 313 1.53 -33.51 -21.65
CA TYR A 313 2.41 -33.20 -22.77
C TYR A 313 2.74 -34.44 -23.60
N GLY A 314 2.94 -35.59 -22.95
CA GLY A 314 3.17 -36.87 -23.63
C GLY A 314 1.97 -37.38 -24.44
N TYR A 315 0.75 -36.95 -24.11
CA TYR A 315 -0.44 -37.24 -24.92
C TYR A 315 -0.61 -36.23 -26.06
N CYS A 316 -0.40 -34.94 -25.78
CA CYS A 316 -0.47 -33.91 -26.80
C CYS A 316 0.38 -32.69 -26.43
N GLU A 317 1.17 -32.19 -27.38
CA GLU A 317 2.17 -31.14 -27.16
C GLU A 317 1.56 -29.74 -27.29
N PHE A 318 0.69 -29.34 -26.35
CA PHE A 318 0.12 -27.98 -26.34
C PHE A 318 1.01 -26.97 -25.64
N THR A 319 1.09 -25.76 -26.19
CA THR A 319 1.79 -24.62 -25.58
C THR A 319 1.23 -24.30 -24.18
N GLU A 320 -0.10 -24.35 -24.00
CA GLU A 320 -0.78 -24.13 -22.70
C GLU A 320 -0.22 -25.04 -21.59
N ILE A 321 0.16 -26.28 -21.90
CA ILE A 321 0.73 -27.22 -20.92
C ILE A 321 2.11 -26.75 -20.46
N LEU A 322 2.96 -26.33 -21.41
CA LEU A 322 4.30 -25.85 -21.12
C LEU A 322 4.27 -24.52 -20.36
N GLU A 323 3.36 -23.62 -20.71
CA GLU A 323 3.14 -22.34 -20.02
C GLU A 323 2.76 -22.56 -18.55
N ARG A 324 1.75 -23.38 -18.30
CA ARG A 324 1.26 -23.66 -16.93
C ARG A 324 2.26 -24.46 -16.11
N LYS A 325 3.04 -25.35 -16.75
CA LYS A 325 4.16 -26.05 -16.10
C LYS A 325 5.29 -25.07 -15.73
N ALA A 326 5.64 -24.14 -16.61
CA ALA A 326 6.65 -23.12 -16.32
C ALA A 326 6.21 -22.20 -15.17
N GLU A 327 4.94 -21.75 -15.19
CA GLU A 327 4.32 -20.98 -14.11
C GLU A 327 4.41 -21.72 -12.76
N MET A 328 4.04 -23.01 -12.74
CA MET A 328 4.18 -23.87 -11.55
C MET A 328 5.63 -23.93 -11.04
N LEU A 329 6.61 -24.12 -11.91
CA LEU A 329 8.03 -24.22 -11.52
C LEU A 329 8.57 -22.91 -10.95
N ILE A 330 8.15 -21.76 -11.50
CA ILE A 330 8.47 -20.43 -10.96
C ILE A 330 7.86 -20.27 -9.56
N ASN A 331 6.58 -20.63 -9.39
CA ASN A 331 5.89 -20.56 -8.10
C ASN A 331 6.51 -21.49 -7.06
N GLN A 332 6.96 -22.68 -7.48
CA GLN A 332 7.68 -23.60 -6.61
C GLN A 332 9.01 -22.98 -6.14
N HIS A 333 9.79 -22.38 -7.06
CA HIS A 333 11.05 -21.72 -6.71
C HIS A 333 10.83 -20.53 -5.76
N ALA A 334 9.81 -19.71 -6.00
CA ALA A 334 9.47 -18.60 -5.12
C ALA A 334 9.16 -19.08 -3.68
N LYS A 335 8.60 -20.28 -3.53
CA LYS A 335 8.26 -20.87 -2.23
C LYS A 335 9.43 -21.60 -1.55
N ASP A 336 10.23 -22.35 -2.31
CA ASP A 336 11.26 -23.24 -1.76
C ASP A 336 12.68 -22.64 -1.77
N ASN A 337 12.91 -21.62 -2.60
CA ASN A 337 14.19 -20.97 -2.87
C ASN A 337 15.36 -21.94 -3.14
N ARG A 338 15.08 -23.08 -3.79
CA ARG A 338 16.10 -24.09 -4.13
C ARG A 338 16.68 -23.86 -5.52
N GLU A 339 18.01 -23.95 -5.64
CA GLU A 339 18.71 -23.79 -6.92
C GLU A 339 18.36 -24.88 -7.95
N ASP A 340 18.08 -26.11 -7.50
CA ASP A 340 17.62 -27.18 -8.40
C ASP A 340 16.27 -26.85 -9.04
N THR A 341 15.34 -26.29 -8.26
CA THR A 341 14.01 -25.87 -8.75
C THR A 341 14.15 -24.72 -9.74
N LYS A 342 15.04 -23.76 -9.47
CA LYS A 342 15.37 -22.67 -10.39
C LYS A 342 15.94 -23.18 -11.71
N ARG A 343 16.86 -24.15 -11.67
CA ARG A 343 17.42 -24.77 -12.88
C ARG A 343 16.31 -25.45 -13.71
N ILE A 344 15.43 -26.21 -13.08
CA ILE A 344 14.32 -26.88 -13.77
C ILE A 344 13.33 -25.85 -14.35
N ALA A 345 13.04 -24.76 -13.63
CA ALA A 345 12.22 -23.66 -14.13
C ALA A 345 12.84 -23.01 -15.37
N LEU A 346 14.15 -22.74 -15.35
CA LEU A 346 14.88 -22.19 -16.49
C LEU A 346 14.86 -23.14 -17.70
N GLU A 347 15.08 -24.44 -17.49
CA GLU A 347 14.98 -25.46 -18.54
C GLU A 347 13.57 -25.50 -19.15
N GLY A 348 12.51 -25.43 -18.32
CA GLY A 348 11.12 -25.40 -18.77
C GLY A 348 10.75 -24.14 -19.56
N ILE A 349 11.18 -22.97 -19.10
CA ILE A 349 10.99 -21.69 -19.80
C ILE A 349 11.76 -21.67 -21.13
N ALA A 350 12.98 -22.21 -21.16
CA ALA A 350 13.76 -22.33 -22.39
C ALA A 350 13.09 -23.24 -23.42
N ALA A 351 12.51 -24.37 -22.98
CA ALA A 351 11.74 -25.26 -23.85
C ALA A 351 10.50 -24.56 -24.41
N LEU A 352 9.73 -23.87 -23.56
CA LEU A 352 8.57 -23.07 -23.99
C LEU A 352 8.97 -22.00 -25.02
N LEU A 353 10.05 -21.27 -24.77
CA LEU A 353 10.58 -20.26 -25.68
C LEU A 353 10.97 -20.88 -27.03
N SER A 354 11.65 -22.03 -27.02
CA SER A 354 12.02 -22.75 -28.24
C SER A 354 10.80 -23.17 -29.06
N THR A 355 9.76 -23.68 -28.41
CA THR A 355 8.50 -24.07 -29.06
C THR A 355 7.80 -22.86 -29.67
N ASN A 356 7.66 -21.76 -28.92
CA ASN A 356 7.00 -20.54 -29.40
C ASN A 356 7.77 -19.87 -30.55
N ILE A 357 9.11 -19.82 -30.49
CA ILE A 357 9.94 -19.32 -31.59
C ILE A 357 9.77 -20.20 -32.83
N SER A 358 9.76 -21.52 -32.66
CA SER A 358 9.59 -22.45 -33.78
C SER A 358 8.22 -22.29 -34.45
N TYR A 359 7.16 -22.13 -33.65
CA TYR A 359 5.81 -21.88 -34.13
C TYR A 359 5.71 -20.54 -34.88
N TYR A 360 6.25 -19.46 -34.30
CA TYR A 360 6.33 -18.16 -34.97
C TYR A 360 7.06 -18.26 -36.31
N GLN A 361 8.22 -18.93 -36.35
CA GLN A 361 8.99 -19.11 -37.59
C GLN A 361 8.21 -19.89 -38.66
N GLN A 362 7.42 -20.90 -38.25
CA GLN A 362 6.58 -21.66 -39.18
C GLN A 362 5.44 -20.81 -39.74
N LEU A 363 4.70 -20.10 -38.88
CA LEU A 363 3.64 -19.19 -39.30
C LEU A 363 4.19 -18.06 -40.18
N ALA A 364 5.27 -17.41 -39.78
CA ALA A 364 5.91 -16.35 -40.55
C ALA A 364 6.33 -16.84 -41.95
N ARG A 365 6.88 -18.05 -42.07
CA ARG A 365 7.18 -18.67 -43.38
C ARG A 365 5.91 -18.94 -44.18
N GLN A 366 4.86 -19.46 -43.56
CA GLN A 366 3.61 -19.75 -44.24
C GLN A 366 2.98 -18.45 -44.76
N TYR A 367 2.75 -17.46 -43.91
CA TYR A 367 2.19 -16.17 -44.32
C TYR A 367 3.09 -15.40 -45.29
N GLY A 368 4.41 -15.45 -45.10
CA GLY A 368 5.38 -14.89 -46.03
C GLY A 368 5.31 -15.52 -47.43
N ASN A 369 4.93 -16.80 -47.53
CA ASN A 369 4.74 -17.48 -48.80
C ASN A 369 3.37 -17.20 -49.43
N THR A 370 2.30 -17.13 -48.62
CA THR A 370 0.92 -16.95 -49.13
C THR A 370 0.58 -15.49 -49.44
N ASN A 371 1.11 -14.54 -48.66
CA ASN A 371 0.79 -13.10 -48.73
C ASN A 371 2.05 -12.22 -48.54
N ALA A 372 3.10 -12.47 -49.33
CA ALA A 372 4.44 -11.90 -49.16
C ALA A 372 4.49 -10.36 -48.99
N SER A 373 3.71 -9.60 -49.77
CA SER A 373 3.74 -8.13 -49.71
C SER A 373 3.10 -7.60 -48.42
N VAL A 374 1.92 -8.13 -48.08
CA VAL A 374 1.16 -7.72 -46.88
C VAL A 374 1.92 -8.10 -45.61
N PHE A 375 2.48 -9.31 -45.58
CA PHE A 375 3.29 -9.77 -44.45
C PHE A 375 4.52 -8.88 -44.25
N LYS A 376 5.23 -8.53 -45.34
CA LYS A 376 6.40 -7.63 -45.27
C LYS A 376 6.04 -6.21 -44.81
N ASP A 377 4.91 -5.68 -45.23
CA ASP A 377 4.44 -4.35 -44.83
C ASP A 377 4.05 -4.32 -43.34
N ILE A 378 3.37 -5.37 -42.85
CA ILE A 378 3.05 -5.54 -41.42
C ILE A 378 4.34 -5.69 -40.60
N GLU A 379 5.25 -6.57 -41.03
CA GLU A 379 6.54 -6.79 -40.37
C GLU A 379 7.36 -5.49 -40.28
N SER A 380 7.42 -4.71 -41.36
CA SER A 380 8.09 -3.41 -41.39
C SER A 380 7.43 -2.38 -40.46
N THR A 381 6.11 -2.38 -40.37
CA THR A 381 5.36 -1.47 -39.49
C THR A 381 5.62 -1.82 -38.03
N LEU A 382 5.40 -3.08 -37.65
CA LEU A 382 5.66 -3.59 -36.30
C LEU A 382 7.10 -3.33 -35.87
N ARG A 383 8.05 -3.51 -36.79
CA ARG A 383 9.46 -3.26 -36.51
C ARG A 383 9.75 -1.77 -36.26
N THR A 384 9.22 -0.88 -37.11
CA THR A 384 9.39 0.57 -36.92
C THR A 384 8.81 1.00 -35.57
N GLU A 385 7.62 0.51 -35.24
CA GLU A 385 6.95 0.81 -33.98
C GLU A 385 7.72 0.29 -32.76
N LEU A 386 8.33 -0.89 -32.87
CA LEU A 386 9.12 -1.49 -31.80
C LEU A 386 10.48 -0.80 -31.64
N ASP A 387 11.10 -0.38 -32.73
CA ASP A 387 12.36 0.37 -32.71
C ASP A 387 12.16 1.74 -32.04
N ASP A 388 11.02 2.42 -32.26
CA ASP A 388 10.65 3.66 -31.57
C ASP A 388 10.51 3.43 -30.05
N VAL A 389 9.82 2.36 -29.64
CA VAL A 389 9.66 2.00 -28.21
C VAL A 389 11.00 1.69 -27.56
N ILE A 390 11.85 0.89 -28.23
CA ILE A 390 13.21 0.57 -27.74
C ILE A 390 14.03 1.84 -27.59
N HIS A 391 13.96 2.75 -28.56
CA HIS A 391 14.68 4.01 -28.49
C HIS A 391 14.25 4.83 -27.26
N SER A 392 12.94 5.01 -27.05
CA SER A 392 12.39 5.70 -25.89
C SER A 392 12.81 5.05 -24.56
N LEU A 393 12.72 3.73 -24.45
CA LEU A 393 13.11 2.98 -23.25
C LEU A 393 14.61 3.02 -22.98
N THR A 394 15.43 2.98 -24.04
CA THR A 394 16.90 3.09 -23.94
C THR A 394 17.28 4.49 -23.50
N GLN A 395 16.70 5.52 -24.12
CA GLN A 395 16.97 6.91 -23.75
C GLN A 395 16.55 7.19 -22.30
N ASN A 396 15.42 6.64 -21.86
CA ASN A 396 14.98 6.74 -20.46
C ASN A 396 15.95 6.01 -19.52
N TYR A 397 16.43 4.83 -19.90
CA TYR A 397 17.42 4.08 -19.12
C TYR A 397 18.74 4.82 -19.00
N ASP A 398 19.25 5.37 -20.10
CA ASP A 398 20.48 6.15 -20.11
C ASP A 398 20.35 7.39 -19.21
N ASP A 399 19.22 8.09 -19.27
CA ASP A 399 18.93 9.26 -18.43
C ASP A 399 18.80 8.91 -16.94
N ILE A 400 18.20 7.75 -16.61
CA ILE A 400 18.13 7.24 -15.22
C ILE A 400 19.51 6.80 -14.74
N GLN A 401 20.26 6.07 -15.56
CA GLN A 401 21.60 5.58 -15.25
C GLN A 401 22.54 6.76 -15.01
N ASP A 402 22.64 7.69 -15.96
CA ASP A 402 23.47 8.89 -15.84
C ASP A 402 23.12 9.70 -14.58
N TRP A 403 21.82 9.86 -14.29
CA TRP A 403 21.40 10.54 -13.07
C TRP A 403 21.81 9.76 -11.82
N SER A 404 21.57 8.45 -11.76
CA SER A 404 21.90 7.61 -10.60
C SER A 404 23.40 7.55 -10.32
N GLU A 405 24.23 7.44 -11.35
CA GLU A 405 25.69 7.36 -11.23
C GLU A 405 26.26 8.73 -10.83
N ASN A 406 25.88 9.79 -11.53
CA ASN A 406 26.45 11.12 -11.30
C ASN A 406 25.92 11.81 -10.05
N VAL A 407 24.70 11.46 -9.61
CA VAL A 407 24.01 12.18 -8.53
C VAL A 407 23.87 11.35 -7.26
N LEU A 408 23.62 10.04 -7.37
CA LEU A 408 23.49 9.14 -6.21
C LEU A 408 24.74 8.30 -5.94
N ASN A 409 25.73 8.30 -6.83
CA ASN A 409 26.89 7.39 -6.81
C ASN A 409 26.48 5.90 -6.77
N VAL A 410 25.39 5.57 -7.43
CA VAL A 410 24.88 4.20 -7.55
C VAL A 410 25.20 3.69 -8.94
N SER A 411 25.92 2.58 -9.02
CA SER A 411 26.12 1.87 -10.30
C SER A 411 24.94 0.93 -10.51
N ILE A 412 24.29 1.07 -11.66
CA ILE A 412 23.24 0.17 -12.11
C ILE A 412 23.88 -0.88 -13.04
N ASP A 413 23.35 -2.11 -13.03
CA ASP A 413 23.89 -3.24 -13.80
C ASP A 413 24.08 -2.91 -15.30
N GLU A 414 24.98 -3.66 -15.95
CA GLU A 414 25.46 -3.39 -17.31
C GLU A 414 24.33 -3.22 -18.34
N LYS A 415 24.42 -2.10 -19.06
CA LYS A 415 23.60 -1.76 -20.23
C LYS A 415 23.56 -2.92 -21.21
N THR A 416 22.36 -3.37 -21.55
CA THR A 416 22.22 -4.34 -22.64
C THR A 416 22.57 -3.66 -23.96
N ALA A 417 23.54 -4.21 -24.70
CA ALA A 417 24.00 -3.60 -25.95
C ALA A 417 22.89 -3.59 -27.01
N VAL A 418 22.49 -2.38 -27.43
CA VAL A 418 21.63 -2.16 -28.60
C VAL A 418 22.52 -2.31 -29.84
N ASN A 419 22.58 -3.51 -30.40
CA ASN A 419 23.15 -3.70 -31.73
C ASN A 419 22.03 -3.53 -32.76
N ASP A 420 22.34 -2.92 -33.91
CA ASP A 420 21.43 -2.88 -35.08
C ASP A 420 21.02 -4.31 -35.45
N GLN A 421 19.84 -4.73 -35.01
CA GLN A 421 19.38 -6.10 -35.17
C GLN A 421 18.22 -6.14 -36.14
N GLN A 422 18.27 -7.14 -37.02
CA GLN A 422 17.29 -7.32 -38.08
C GLN A 422 16.05 -8.13 -37.66
N ASP A 423 16.01 -8.64 -36.43
CA ASP A 423 15.01 -9.61 -35.95
C ASP A 423 14.08 -9.01 -34.89
N ILE A 424 12.78 -9.00 -35.19
CA ILE A 424 11.70 -8.48 -34.31
C ILE A 424 11.72 -9.17 -32.94
N LEU A 425 12.01 -10.47 -32.86
CA LEU A 425 12.00 -11.19 -31.59
C LEU A 425 13.09 -10.69 -30.64
N ARG A 426 14.24 -10.32 -31.20
CA ARG A 426 15.36 -9.81 -30.41
C ARG A 426 15.15 -8.36 -29.99
N SER A 427 14.53 -7.56 -30.85
CA SER A 427 14.03 -6.22 -30.50
C SER A 427 13.02 -6.30 -29.35
N LEU A 428 12.06 -7.22 -29.39
CA LEU A 428 11.05 -7.38 -28.33
C LEU A 428 11.68 -7.80 -27.00
N TYR A 429 12.65 -8.71 -27.06
CA TYR A 429 13.43 -9.11 -25.89
C TYR A 429 14.18 -7.92 -25.26
N LEU A 430 14.84 -7.10 -26.08
CA LEU A 430 15.54 -5.89 -25.62
C LEU A 430 14.58 -4.88 -25.00
N ALA A 431 13.45 -4.58 -25.67
CA ALA A 431 12.43 -3.67 -25.14
C ALA A 431 11.98 -4.12 -23.74
N ASN A 432 11.69 -5.41 -23.58
CA ASN A 432 11.27 -5.99 -22.33
C ASN A 432 12.37 -5.90 -21.23
N GLN A 433 13.62 -6.15 -21.59
CA GLN A 433 14.74 -5.95 -20.67
C GLN A 433 14.88 -4.49 -20.24
N HIS A 434 14.70 -3.52 -21.14
CA HIS A 434 14.78 -2.10 -20.79
C HIS A 434 13.64 -1.65 -19.89
N VAL A 435 12.38 -2.08 -20.14
CA VAL A 435 11.26 -1.85 -19.21
C VAL A 435 11.61 -2.35 -17.81
N TRP A 436 12.12 -3.58 -17.73
CA TRP A 436 12.51 -4.20 -16.47
C TRP A 436 13.67 -3.47 -15.77
N HIS A 437 14.72 -3.13 -16.49
CA HIS A 437 15.88 -2.44 -15.92
C HIS A 437 15.55 -1.00 -15.48
N ASN A 438 14.70 -0.28 -16.22
CA ASN A 438 14.20 1.04 -15.81
C ASN A 438 13.45 0.96 -14.47
N PHE A 439 12.54 -0.01 -14.33
CA PHE A 439 11.80 -0.22 -13.10
C PHE A 439 12.74 -0.53 -11.91
N LEU A 440 13.69 -1.46 -12.08
CA LEU A 440 14.64 -1.81 -11.04
C LEU A 440 15.57 -0.66 -10.66
N ALA A 441 16.07 0.08 -11.65
CA ALA A 441 16.91 1.25 -11.47
C ALA A 441 16.23 2.30 -10.58
N LEU A 442 14.97 2.63 -10.89
CA LEU A 442 14.18 3.59 -10.13
C LEU A 442 13.86 3.10 -8.72
N ARG A 443 13.52 1.81 -8.55
CA ARG A 443 13.30 1.21 -7.23
C ARG A 443 14.57 1.26 -6.37
N HIS A 444 15.73 0.93 -6.95
CA HIS A 444 17.02 0.96 -6.24
C HIS A 444 17.45 2.39 -5.87
N ALA A 445 17.22 3.36 -6.76
CA ALA A 445 17.42 4.77 -6.47
C ALA A 445 16.51 5.24 -5.31
N GLY A 446 15.24 4.83 -5.31
CA GLY A 446 14.29 5.13 -4.23
C GLY A 446 14.78 4.62 -2.87
N PHE A 447 15.26 3.38 -2.82
CA PHE A 447 15.86 2.81 -1.61
C PHE A 447 17.12 3.56 -1.14
N THR A 448 17.99 3.96 -2.07
CA THR A 448 19.20 4.74 -1.74
C THR A 448 18.85 6.12 -1.18
N LEU A 449 17.87 6.79 -1.78
CA LEU A 449 17.36 8.07 -1.31
C LEU A 449 16.76 7.95 0.09
N LEU A 450 16.07 6.84 0.38
CA LEU A 450 15.54 6.55 1.71
C LEU A 450 16.66 6.40 2.75
N GLN A 451 17.74 5.68 2.43
CA GLN A 451 18.91 5.59 3.31
C GLN A 451 19.56 6.96 3.57
N PHE A 452 19.66 7.80 2.55
CA PHE A 452 20.15 9.18 2.71
C PHE A 452 19.22 10.01 3.60
N TYR A 453 17.90 9.86 3.43
CA TYR A 453 16.91 10.49 4.29
C TYR A 453 17.07 10.07 5.75
N ASP A 454 17.15 8.78 6.05
CA ASP A 454 17.29 8.25 7.41
C ASP A 454 18.59 8.71 8.08
N SER A 455 19.71 8.69 7.33
CA SER A 455 20.97 9.21 7.83
C SER A 455 20.90 10.71 8.12
N HIS A 456 20.14 11.45 7.32
CA HIS A 456 20.04 12.90 7.41
C HIS A 456 19.11 13.33 8.55
N THR A 457 17.98 12.65 8.75
CA THR A 457 17.08 12.88 9.91
C THR A 457 17.79 12.56 11.22
N LYS A 458 18.48 11.43 11.30
CA LYS A 458 19.27 11.06 12.48
C LYS A 458 20.33 12.10 12.84
N GLN A 459 21.04 12.64 11.84
CA GLN A 459 22.03 13.70 12.09
C GLN A 459 21.41 14.94 12.74
N ARG A 460 20.19 15.31 12.35
CA ARG A 460 19.47 16.43 12.98
C ARG A 460 19.09 16.12 14.41
N GLU A 461 18.52 14.94 14.66
CA GLU A 461 18.13 14.53 16.01
C GLU A 461 19.33 14.50 16.96
N ASP A 462 20.47 14.00 16.48
CA ASP A 462 21.72 13.99 17.26
C ASP A 462 22.21 15.42 17.59
N LEU A 463 22.09 16.37 16.66
CA LEU A 463 22.45 17.78 16.88
C LEU A 463 21.48 18.47 17.86
N GLU A 464 20.17 18.26 17.71
CA GLU A 464 19.15 18.82 18.62
C GLU A 464 19.34 18.26 20.04
N LYS A 465 19.54 16.94 20.17
CA LYS A 465 19.83 16.29 21.45
C LYS A 465 21.15 16.78 22.06
N HIS A 466 22.17 17.05 21.26
CA HIS A 466 23.43 17.61 21.76
C HIS A 466 23.22 19.03 22.33
N ARG A 467 22.40 19.85 21.67
CA ARG A 467 22.03 21.19 22.17
C ARG A 467 21.28 21.11 23.50
N ASP A 468 20.29 20.23 23.59
CA ASP A 468 19.52 20.05 24.82
C ASP A 468 20.41 19.57 25.98
N ASN A 469 21.37 18.70 25.71
CA ASN A 469 22.37 18.27 26.70
C ASN A 469 23.29 19.43 27.14
N LEU A 470 23.72 20.31 26.22
CA LEU A 470 24.52 21.49 26.56
C LEU A 470 23.76 22.44 27.49
N GLU A 471 22.48 22.70 27.22
CA GLU A 471 21.65 23.58 28.06
C GLU A 471 21.39 22.98 29.44
N ASN A 472 21.07 21.68 29.50
CA ASN A 472 20.85 20.97 30.77
C ASN A 472 22.13 20.94 31.63
N ASP A 473 23.28 20.60 31.05
CA ASP A 473 24.55 20.58 31.76
C ASP A 473 24.98 21.99 32.20
N LEU A 474 24.70 23.04 31.42
CA LEU A 474 24.96 24.43 31.82
C LEU A 474 24.11 24.84 33.03
N LYS A 475 22.85 24.41 33.07
CA LYS A 475 21.96 24.67 34.21
C LYS A 475 22.48 23.96 35.47
N LEU A 476 22.86 22.69 35.37
CA LEU A 476 23.47 21.93 36.47
C LEU A 476 24.76 22.58 36.97
N ALA A 477 25.60 23.08 36.05
CA ALA A 477 26.79 23.85 36.39
C ALA A 477 26.46 25.15 37.15
N GLY A 478 25.42 25.86 36.73
CA GLY A 478 24.93 27.06 37.42
C GLY A 478 24.53 26.75 38.87
N GLU A 479 23.69 25.74 39.06
CA GLU A 479 23.26 25.27 40.38
C GLU A 479 24.45 24.87 41.27
N LEU A 480 25.45 24.19 40.71
CA LEU A 480 26.69 23.85 41.41
C LEU A 480 27.46 25.10 41.84
N THR A 481 27.65 26.08 40.94
CA THR A 481 28.38 27.31 41.27
C THR A 481 27.70 28.11 42.38
N ASP A 482 26.36 28.14 42.40
CA ASP A 482 25.59 28.83 43.43
C ASP A 482 25.70 28.10 44.79
N ALA A 483 25.63 26.76 44.78
CA ALA A 483 25.81 25.95 45.99
C ALA A 483 27.23 26.09 46.58
N LEU A 484 28.26 26.07 45.72
CA LEU A 484 29.66 26.21 46.14
C LEU A 484 29.96 27.62 46.67
N SER A 485 29.37 28.67 46.11
CA SER A 485 29.52 30.04 46.59
C SER A 485 29.13 30.16 48.07
N SER A 486 28.02 29.53 48.47
CA SER A 486 27.57 29.48 49.87
C SER A 486 28.59 28.76 50.77
N ALA A 487 29.10 27.61 50.35
CA ALA A 487 30.08 26.83 51.10
C ALA A 487 31.43 27.56 51.27
N ILE A 488 31.88 28.29 50.24
CA ILE A 488 33.12 29.07 50.27
C ILE A 488 33.03 30.25 51.25
N GLU A 489 31.91 30.98 51.24
CA GLU A 489 31.68 32.08 52.20
C GLU A 489 31.61 31.56 53.64
N GLU A 490 30.93 30.43 53.87
CA GLU A 490 30.90 29.81 55.19
C GLU A 490 32.31 29.37 55.66
N ARG A 491 33.12 28.84 54.74
CA ARG A 491 34.51 28.48 55.03
C ARG A 491 35.40 29.69 55.31
N LYS A 492 35.20 30.81 54.60
CA LYS A 492 35.91 32.08 54.84
C LYS A 492 35.59 32.62 56.23
N ALA A 493 34.31 32.58 56.63
CA ALA A 493 33.89 32.93 57.98
C ALA A 493 34.49 32.00 59.04
N ALA A 494 34.54 30.69 58.78
CA ALA A 494 35.16 29.71 59.66
C ALA A 494 36.69 29.92 59.81
N ASN A 495 37.40 30.24 58.72
CA ASN A 495 38.84 30.56 58.74
C ASN A 495 39.15 31.83 59.54
N SER A 496 38.34 32.88 59.37
CA SER A 496 38.45 34.11 60.18
C SER A 496 38.23 33.82 61.67
N LYS A 497 37.22 33.01 61.99
CA LYS A 497 36.94 32.57 63.36
C LYS A 497 38.05 31.68 63.94
N GLU A 498 38.62 30.78 63.14
CA GLU A 498 39.75 29.93 63.52
C GLU A 498 41.00 30.77 63.84
N SER A 499 41.37 31.72 62.98
CA SER A 499 42.55 32.58 63.19
C SER A 499 42.40 33.43 64.46
N GLY A 500 41.19 33.96 64.72
CA GLY A 500 40.86 34.66 65.96
C GLY A 500 40.95 33.76 67.20
N LEU A 501 40.44 32.53 67.11
CA LEU A 501 40.53 31.53 68.19
C LEU A 501 41.97 31.06 68.42
N GLN A 502 42.76 30.84 67.38
CA GLN A 502 44.16 30.45 67.44
C GLN A 502 45.00 31.53 68.16
N THR A 503 44.76 32.80 67.82
CA THR A 503 45.38 33.95 68.49
C THR A 503 44.99 34.00 69.97
N ARG A 504 43.70 33.74 70.29
CA ARG A 504 43.20 33.70 71.67
C ARG A 504 43.79 32.53 72.47
N VAL A 505 43.87 31.34 71.90
CA VAL A 505 44.51 30.16 72.52
C VAL A 505 45.98 30.45 72.81
N ASN A 506 46.72 31.03 71.86
CA ASN A 506 48.12 31.42 72.06
C ASN A 506 48.28 32.47 73.18
N LYS A 507 47.38 33.46 73.24
CA LYS A 507 47.37 34.49 74.30
C LYS A 507 47.08 33.89 75.67
N GLU A 508 46.07 33.04 75.78
CA GLU A 508 45.73 32.36 77.05
C GLU A 508 46.83 31.37 77.46
N LYS A 509 47.49 30.69 76.52
CA LYS A 509 48.66 29.82 76.81
C LYS A 509 49.80 30.61 77.45
N ARG A 510 50.13 31.79 76.90
CA ARG A 510 51.14 32.70 77.49
C ARG A 510 50.76 33.15 78.90
N LYS A 511 49.48 33.44 79.15
CA LYS A 511 49.00 33.78 80.49
C LYS A 511 49.11 32.61 81.47
N VAL A 512 48.75 31.39 81.05
CA VAL A 512 48.94 30.18 81.88
C VAL A 512 50.40 30.05 82.29
N ILE A 513 51.34 30.16 81.34
CA ILE A 513 52.78 30.10 81.60
C ILE A 513 53.23 31.22 82.56
N PHE A 514 52.75 32.45 82.36
CA PHE A 514 53.04 33.57 83.25
C PHE A 514 52.57 33.30 84.68
N PHE A 515 51.33 32.83 84.86
CA PHE A 515 50.81 32.49 86.19
C PHE A 515 51.48 31.26 86.80
N ASP A 516 51.92 30.28 85.99
CA ASP A 516 52.74 29.16 86.47
C ASP A 516 54.09 29.67 87.03
N ILE A 517 54.73 30.62 86.35
CA ILE A 517 55.98 31.27 86.82
C ILE A 517 55.72 32.09 88.09
N CYS A 518 54.68 32.93 88.11
CA CYS A 518 54.34 33.73 89.29
C CYS A 518 53.99 32.86 90.51
N LEU A 519 53.27 31.76 90.30
CA LEU A 519 52.95 30.79 91.36
C LEU A 519 54.22 30.13 91.88
N LEU A 520 55.16 29.74 91.01
CA LEU A 520 56.45 29.19 91.42
C LEU A 520 57.24 30.19 92.30
N ILE A 521 57.31 31.46 91.87
CA ILE A 521 57.97 32.53 92.63
C ILE A 521 57.29 32.73 94.00
N ALA A 522 55.95 32.75 94.04
CA ALA A 522 55.19 32.89 95.28
C ALA A 522 55.37 31.69 96.22
N LEU A 523 55.49 30.47 95.69
CA LEU A 523 55.79 29.25 96.46
C LEU A 523 57.20 29.27 97.05
N VAL A 524 58.20 29.75 96.29
CA VAL A 524 59.56 29.96 96.78
C VAL A 524 59.58 31.05 97.87
N ALA A 525 58.84 32.15 97.68
CA ALA A 525 58.73 33.22 98.66
C ALA A 525 58.02 32.79 99.95
N THR A 526 56.98 31.96 99.87
CA THR A 526 56.32 31.38 101.06
C THR A 526 57.27 30.46 101.83
N ALA A 527 58.03 29.61 101.14
CA ALA A 527 59.07 28.78 101.76
C ALA A 527 60.15 29.63 102.46
N TRP A 528 60.56 30.74 101.84
CA TRP A 528 61.50 31.69 102.43
C TRP A 528 60.92 32.42 103.66
N CYS A 529 59.67 32.89 103.60
CA CYS A 529 58.99 33.52 104.74
C CYS A 529 58.79 32.55 105.91
N PHE A 530 58.53 31.26 105.64
CA PHE A 530 58.47 30.21 106.67
C PHE A 530 59.78 30.09 107.45
N TYR A 531 60.93 30.28 106.78
CA TYR A 531 62.26 30.13 107.36
C TYR A 531 62.79 31.42 108.03
N ALA A 532 62.59 32.59 107.41
CA ALA A 532 63.28 33.83 107.80
C ALA A 532 62.42 34.89 108.52
N LYS A 533 61.11 34.97 108.23
CA LYS A 533 60.19 35.98 108.82
C LYS A 533 58.75 35.43 108.95
N PRO A 534 58.43 34.73 110.06
CA PRO A 534 57.15 34.01 110.24
C PRO A 534 55.90 34.90 110.15
N GLU A 535 56.00 36.18 110.52
CA GLU A 535 54.88 37.12 110.56
C GLU A 535 54.24 37.40 109.19
N PHE A 536 54.98 37.22 108.09
CA PHE A 536 54.50 37.48 106.72
C PHE A 536 53.94 36.24 106.01
N ILE A 537 53.92 35.10 106.69
CA ILE A 537 53.59 33.80 106.09
C ILE A 537 52.15 33.72 105.57
N TRP A 538 51.20 34.31 106.30
CA TRP A 538 49.79 34.34 105.93
C TRP A 538 49.54 35.20 104.69
N PHE A 539 50.30 36.28 104.52
CA PHE A 539 50.22 37.13 103.34
C PHE A 539 50.79 36.42 102.11
N ALA A 540 51.96 35.77 102.24
CA ALA A 540 52.56 35.00 101.17
C ALA A 540 51.71 33.77 100.79
N GLY A 541 51.12 33.08 101.77
CA GLY A 541 50.19 31.97 101.56
C GLY A 541 48.89 32.41 100.87
N GLY A 542 48.31 33.53 101.29
CA GLY A 542 47.14 34.14 100.65
C GLY A 542 47.42 34.54 99.19
N ALA A 543 48.60 35.10 98.91
CA ALA A 543 49.03 35.43 97.55
C ALA A 543 49.21 34.17 96.67
N ALA A 544 49.79 33.10 97.21
CA ALA A 544 49.93 31.83 96.48
C ALA A 544 48.58 31.18 96.14
N ILE A 545 47.63 31.19 97.09
CA ILE A 545 46.26 30.68 96.84
C ILE A 545 45.54 31.55 95.80
N ALA A 546 45.64 32.87 95.89
CA ALA A 546 45.06 33.78 94.89
C ALA A 546 45.62 33.54 93.49
N LEU A 547 46.95 33.35 93.37
CA LEU A 547 47.61 33.01 92.10
C LEU A 547 47.19 31.62 91.58
N LEU A 548 46.98 30.63 92.46
CA LEU A 548 46.48 29.30 92.10
C LEU A 548 45.07 29.37 91.51
N VAL A 549 44.16 30.13 92.14
CA VAL A 549 42.78 30.34 91.67
C VAL A 549 42.78 31.06 90.31
N LEU A 550 43.58 32.12 90.17
CA LEU A 550 43.75 32.82 88.89
C LEU A 550 44.32 31.89 87.81
N ARG A 551 45.28 31.04 88.16
CA ARG A 551 45.87 30.04 87.26
C ARG A 551 44.84 29.00 86.81
N LEU A 552 44.01 28.49 87.71
CA LEU A 552 42.91 27.57 87.37
C LEU A 552 41.85 28.23 86.48
N TYR A 553 41.50 29.49 86.75
CA TYR A 553 40.58 30.28 85.93
C TYR A 553 41.11 30.47 84.50
N VAL A 554 42.38 30.87 84.35
CA VAL A 554 43.03 31.03 83.04
C VAL A 554 43.20 29.69 82.33
N LYS A 555 43.55 28.61 83.05
CA LYS A 555 43.63 27.24 82.50
C LYS A 555 42.27 26.74 81.98
N SER A 556 41.19 27.03 82.69
CA SER A 556 39.82 26.73 82.24
C SER A 556 39.46 27.49 80.97
N ARG A 557 39.77 28.80 80.90
CA ARG A 557 39.59 29.62 79.68
C ARG A 557 40.43 29.11 78.51
N HIS A 558 41.67 28.71 78.74
CA HIS A 558 42.53 28.10 77.72
C HIS A 558 41.93 26.78 77.21
N SER A 559 41.48 25.90 78.11
CA SER A 559 40.83 24.63 77.75
C SER A 559 39.57 24.85 76.89
N SER A 560 38.67 25.75 77.33
CA SER A 560 37.44 26.09 76.59
C SER A 560 37.73 26.70 75.21
N ALA A 561 38.73 27.58 75.11
CA ALA A 561 39.15 28.15 73.83
C ALA A 561 39.73 27.07 72.89
N ASN A 562 40.45 26.08 73.43
CA ASN A 562 41.04 24.99 72.66
C ASN A 562 40.00 24.00 72.14
N VAL A 563 38.94 23.71 72.92
CA VAL A 563 37.78 22.92 72.46
C VAL A 563 37.08 23.64 71.30
N ARG A 564 36.76 24.93 71.46
CA ARG A 564 36.15 25.74 70.38
C ARG A 564 37.01 25.81 69.11
N LEU A 565 38.34 25.83 69.26
CA LEU A 565 39.27 25.78 68.13
C LEU A 565 39.22 24.42 67.41
N LYS A 566 39.14 23.30 68.15
CA LYS A 566 38.97 21.97 67.58
C LYS A 566 37.64 21.85 66.83
N ASP A 567 36.55 22.33 67.40
CA ASP A 567 35.23 22.30 66.75
C ASP A 567 35.22 23.14 65.46
N CYS A 568 35.89 24.29 65.47
CA CYS A 568 36.04 25.13 64.28
C CYS A 568 36.86 24.45 63.18
N LYS A 569 37.94 23.75 63.55
CA LYS A 569 38.76 22.95 62.62
C LYS A 569 37.98 21.76 62.04
N ALA A 570 37.14 21.11 62.85
CA ALA A 570 36.26 20.03 62.40
C ALA A 570 35.22 20.56 61.40
N ARG A 571 34.53 21.68 61.71
CA ARG A 571 33.57 22.32 60.79
C ARG A 571 34.22 22.69 59.46
N ARG A 572 35.46 23.20 59.47
CA ARG A 572 36.20 23.51 58.24
C ARG A 572 36.48 22.25 57.40
N ARG A 573 36.83 21.12 58.03
CA ARG A 573 37.03 19.85 57.32
C ARG A 573 35.74 19.38 56.65
N ASN A 574 34.63 19.40 57.38
CA ASN A 574 33.33 19.02 56.82
C ASN A 574 32.94 19.92 55.64
N LEU A 575 33.15 21.24 55.72
CA LEU A 575 32.88 22.15 54.60
C LEU A 575 33.71 21.82 53.35
N ASN A 576 34.96 21.34 53.52
CA ASN A 576 35.79 20.92 52.39
C ASN A 576 35.32 19.60 51.79
N GLU A 577 34.84 18.67 52.61
CA GLU A 577 34.21 17.41 52.15
C GLU A 577 32.93 17.72 51.37
N THR A 578 32.09 18.66 51.86
CA THR A 578 30.88 19.11 51.15
C THR A 578 31.18 19.71 49.78
N VAL A 579 32.27 20.47 49.62
CA VAL A 579 32.69 20.99 48.31
C VAL A 579 33.01 19.85 47.33
N VAL A 580 33.69 18.81 47.80
CA VAL A 580 34.01 17.64 46.96
C VAL A 580 32.75 16.86 46.60
N GLU A 581 31.86 16.60 47.57
CA GLU A 581 30.60 15.88 47.36
C GLU A 581 29.69 16.60 46.36
N LEU A 582 29.56 17.92 46.45
CA LEU A 582 28.74 18.71 45.52
C LEU A 582 29.27 18.62 44.08
N VAL A 583 30.59 18.70 43.90
CA VAL A 583 31.21 18.58 42.57
C VAL A 583 31.04 17.16 42.01
N GLU A 584 31.20 16.12 42.84
CA GLU A 584 30.96 14.73 42.40
C GLU A 584 29.51 14.49 42.00
N GLN A 585 28.55 14.97 42.81
CA GLN A 585 27.13 14.83 42.49
C GLN A 585 26.76 15.54 41.20
N ALA A 586 27.32 16.72 40.95
CA ALA A 586 27.10 17.45 39.69
C ALA A 586 27.75 16.73 38.51
N SER A 587 29.00 16.27 38.65
CA SER A 587 29.71 15.52 37.59
C SER A 587 28.96 14.26 37.16
N HIS A 588 28.42 13.50 38.13
CA HIS A 588 27.62 12.31 37.85
C HIS A 588 26.29 12.58 37.13
N LYS A 589 25.74 13.81 37.25
CA LYS A 589 24.50 14.20 36.58
C LYS A 589 24.72 14.79 35.19
N MET A 590 25.93 15.27 34.90
CA MET A 590 26.27 15.83 33.60
C MET A 590 26.46 14.74 32.55
N VAL A 591 26.01 15.00 31.33
CA VAL A 591 26.11 14.06 30.20
C VAL A 591 27.38 14.30 29.39
N LEU A 592 27.85 15.54 29.29
CA LEU A 592 28.96 15.94 28.42
C LEU A 592 30.32 15.81 29.12
N PRO A 593 31.24 14.96 28.62
CA PRO A 593 32.53 14.71 29.27
C PRO A 593 33.40 15.95 29.45
N HIS A 594 33.33 16.90 28.51
CA HIS A 594 34.14 18.11 28.59
C HIS A 594 33.63 19.06 29.68
N MET A 595 32.32 19.12 29.93
CA MET A 595 31.75 19.91 31.02
C MET A 595 32.10 19.30 32.38
N GLN A 596 32.03 17.97 32.51
CA GLN A 596 32.54 17.23 33.67
C GLN A 596 34.00 17.59 33.95
N SER A 597 34.88 17.54 32.93
CA SER A 597 36.30 17.88 33.10
C SER A 597 36.53 19.31 33.59
N ILE A 598 35.68 20.27 33.22
CA ILE A 598 35.83 21.67 33.65
C ILE A 598 35.51 21.81 35.14
N ILE A 599 34.41 21.20 35.61
CA ILE A 599 34.02 21.25 37.03
C ILE A 599 34.90 20.39 37.94
N GLU A 600 35.45 19.27 37.44
CA GLU A 600 36.34 18.39 38.22
C GLU A 600 37.63 19.08 38.65
N ARG A 601 38.04 20.16 37.98
CA ARG A 601 39.19 20.98 38.42
C ARG A 601 38.99 21.53 39.83
N LEU A 602 37.75 21.81 40.23
CA LEU A 602 37.40 22.30 41.58
C LEU A 602 37.65 21.24 42.67
N LYS A 603 37.68 19.95 42.32
CA LYS A 603 37.97 18.84 43.25
C LYS A 603 39.46 18.67 43.54
N SER A 604 40.35 19.15 42.67
CA SER A 604 41.79 18.92 42.80
C SER A 604 42.44 19.62 44.00
N ALA A 605 41.90 20.76 44.42
CA ALA A 605 42.43 21.57 45.51
C ALA A 605 41.32 22.23 46.35
N PRO A 606 40.45 21.43 47.02
CA PRO A 606 39.20 21.92 47.63
C PRO A 606 39.46 22.94 48.75
N ASN A 607 40.63 22.89 49.38
CA ASN A 607 41.06 23.84 50.42
C ASN A 607 41.38 25.25 49.89
N TYR A 608 41.64 25.39 48.59
CA TYR A 608 42.13 26.62 47.96
C TYR A 608 41.11 27.26 47.02
N VAL A 609 40.03 26.54 46.65
CA VAL A 609 38.97 27.04 45.77
C VAL A 609 38.37 28.33 46.34
N ASN A 610 38.53 29.45 45.66
CA ASN A 610 38.02 30.75 46.07
C ASN A 610 36.89 31.23 45.14
N GLN A 611 36.37 32.44 45.39
CA GLN A 611 35.30 33.00 44.57
C GLN A 611 35.74 33.32 43.14
N ASP A 612 37.02 33.66 42.94
CA ASP A 612 37.60 33.93 41.63
C ASP A 612 37.68 32.63 40.81
N ASP A 613 38.01 31.49 41.44
CA ASP A 613 38.03 30.16 40.81
C ASP A 613 36.62 29.73 40.35
N LEU A 614 35.59 30.00 41.17
CA LEU A 614 34.19 29.75 40.77
C LEU A 614 33.78 30.65 39.60
N THR A 615 34.18 31.91 39.62
CA THR A 615 33.86 32.88 38.55
C THR A 615 34.56 32.48 37.25
N ALA A 616 35.83 32.07 37.32
CA ALA A 616 36.59 31.56 36.19
C ALA A 616 35.99 30.26 35.62
N THR A 617 35.56 29.34 36.49
CA THR A 617 34.90 28.09 36.07
C THR A 617 33.55 28.37 35.39
N LYS A 618 32.75 29.28 35.95
CA LYS A 618 31.48 29.72 35.35
C LYS A 618 31.69 30.39 33.99
N SER A 619 32.72 31.23 33.86
CA SER A 619 33.11 31.82 32.57
C SER A 619 33.50 30.73 31.57
N ALA A 620 34.40 29.81 31.95
CA ALA A 620 34.86 28.75 31.06
C ALA A 620 33.73 27.83 30.58
N LEU A 621 32.77 27.52 31.45
CA LEU A 621 31.58 26.73 31.09
C LEU A 621 30.68 27.49 30.13
N LYS A 622 30.45 28.78 30.38
CA LYS A 622 29.65 29.63 29.49
C LYS A 622 30.31 29.78 28.12
N ASP A 623 31.62 30.04 28.09
CA ASP A 623 32.40 30.17 26.85
C ASP A 623 32.40 28.86 26.05
N PHE A 624 32.52 27.72 26.73
CA PHE A 624 32.42 26.40 26.09
C PHE A 624 31.04 26.18 25.47
N VAL A 625 29.96 26.41 26.23
CA VAL A 625 28.60 26.23 25.71
C VAL A 625 28.28 27.20 24.59
N GLU A 626 28.70 28.47 24.69
CA GLU A 626 28.50 29.43 23.61
C GLU A 626 29.21 29.00 22.31
N ASN A 627 30.45 28.50 22.42
CA ASN A 627 31.19 28.00 21.26
C ASN A 627 30.57 26.72 20.68
N GLN A 628 30.10 25.79 21.52
CA GLN A 628 29.43 24.58 21.05
C GLN A 628 28.07 24.88 20.41
N ASN A 629 27.28 25.79 20.99
CA ASN A 629 26.02 26.23 20.38
C ASN A 629 26.26 26.87 19.02
N LYS A 630 27.28 27.72 18.86
CA LYS A 630 27.68 28.26 17.55
C LYS A 630 28.05 27.14 16.56
N ALA A 631 28.76 26.11 17.01
CA ALA A 631 29.11 24.97 16.16
C ALA A 631 27.87 24.14 15.77
N VAL A 632 26.94 23.91 16.71
CA VAL A 632 25.66 23.24 16.45
C VAL A 632 24.82 24.05 15.46
N ASP A 633 24.67 25.35 15.66
CA ASP A 633 23.93 26.24 14.75
C ASP A 633 24.54 26.25 13.35
N SER A 634 25.88 26.30 13.26
CA SER A 634 26.58 26.15 11.99
C SER A 634 26.29 24.80 11.33
N ASN A 635 26.32 23.70 12.09
CA ASN A 635 26.01 22.37 11.56
C ASN A 635 24.53 22.23 11.15
N LEU A 636 23.60 22.82 11.90
CA LEU A 636 22.18 22.88 11.56
C LEU A 636 21.95 23.71 10.28
N SER A 637 22.70 24.79 10.08
CA SER A 637 22.63 25.57 8.83
C SER A 637 23.11 24.75 7.62
N VAL A 638 24.22 24.00 7.76
CA VAL A 638 24.70 23.06 6.73
C VAL A 638 23.70 21.95 6.50
N TRP A 639 23.11 21.42 7.57
CA TRP A 639 22.05 20.43 7.52
C TRP A 639 20.86 20.95 6.69
N HIS A 640 20.39 22.18 6.94
CA HIS A 640 19.31 22.79 6.17
C HIS A 640 19.64 22.93 4.67
N ILE A 641 20.88 23.25 4.31
CA ILE A 641 21.30 23.31 2.91
C ILE A 641 21.25 21.91 2.28
N LYS A 642 21.78 20.90 2.98
CA LYS A 642 21.72 19.49 2.55
C LYS A 642 20.28 18.98 2.45
N SER A 643 19.39 19.39 3.35
CA SER A 643 17.96 19.05 3.31
C SER A 643 17.30 19.53 2.02
N LYS A 644 17.65 20.73 1.56
CA LYS A 644 17.14 21.26 0.28
C LYS A 644 17.67 20.44 -0.89
N SER A 645 18.95 20.07 -0.86
CA SER A 645 19.54 19.21 -1.89
C SER A 645 18.82 17.86 -1.94
N LEU A 646 18.66 17.19 -0.79
CA LEU A 646 17.97 15.90 -0.70
C LEU A 646 16.51 15.99 -1.18
N ALA A 647 15.78 17.04 -0.78
CA ALA A 647 14.42 17.25 -1.25
C ALA A 647 14.37 17.41 -2.78
N THR A 648 15.31 18.13 -3.40
CA THR A 648 15.41 18.21 -4.87
C THR A 648 15.66 16.84 -5.50
N LEU A 649 16.58 16.04 -4.94
CA LEU A 649 16.85 14.68 -5.45
C LEU A 649 15.63 13.77 -5.40
N ILE A 650 14.86 13.83 -4.30
CA ILE A 650 13.60 13.09 -4.15
C ILE A 650 12.59 13.53 -5.20
N LYS A 651 12.49 14.83 -5.51
CA LYS A 651 11.59 15.31 -6.58
C LYS A 651 12.03 14.81 -7.94
N ASP A 652 13.32 14.94 -8.25
CA ASP A 652 13.87 14.50 -9.53
C ASP A 652 13.61 13.01 -9.74
N TRP A 653 13.78 12.19 -8.70
CA TRP A 653 13.41 10.78 -8.71
C TRP A 653 11.94 10.54 -9.05
N VAL A 654 11.00 11.24 -8.39
CA VAL A 654 9.57 11.14 -8.72
C VAL A 654 9.30 11.55 -10.18
N PHE A 655 9.96 12.60 -10.68
CA PHE A 655 9.82 12.99 -12.09
C PHE A 655 10.36 11.93 -13.06
N LYS A 656 11.45 11.23 -12.72
CA LYS A 656 11.95 10.11 -13.52
C LYS A 656 10.97 8.94 -13.52
N ILE A 657 10.33 8.64 -12.38
CA ILE A 657 9.23 7.66 -12.32
C ILE A 657 8.12 8.06 -13.28
N ARG A 658 7.65 9.32 -13.24
CA ARG A 658 6.60 9.77 -14.16
C ARG A 658 7.01 9.74 -15.63
N ALA A 659 8.28 10.00 -15.93
CA ALA A 659 8.80 9.87 -17.30
C ALA A 659 8.78 8.41 -17.78
N PHE A 660 9.17 7.47 -16.92
CA PHE A 660 9.09 6.04 -17.21
C PHE A 660 7.64 5.55 -17.35
N GLU A 661 6.75 5.92 -16.42
CA GLU A 661 5.32 5.56 -16.47
C GLU A 661 4.63 6.08 -17.74
N ARG A 662 5.01 7.27 -18.22
CA ARG A 662 4.49 7.79 -19.48
C ARG A 662 4.88 6.94 -20.67
N ILE A 663 6.13 6.47 -20.73
CA ILE A 663 6.58 5.55 -21.77
C ILE A 663 5.86 4.21 -21.61
N ALA A 664 5.69 3.73 -20.38
CA ALA A 664 5.02 2.46 -20.08
C ALA A 664 3.51 2.48 -20.40
N ALA A 665 2.86 3.64 -20.36
CA ALA A 665 1.47 3.86 -20.72
C ALA A 665 1.21 3.94 -22.23
N GLU A 666 2.26 3.96 -23.06
CA GLU A 666 2.06 3.85 -24.50
C GLU A 666 1.41 2.50 -24.83
N SER A 667 0.43 2.50 -25.73
CA SER A 667 -0.32 1.27 -26.08
C SER A 667 0.58 0.10 -26.47
N LYS A 668 1.77 0.40 -26.99
CA LYS A 668 2.78 -0.54 -27.47
C LYS A 668 3.63 -1.17 -26.36
N THR A 669 3.62 -0.60 -25.16
CA THR A 669 4.41 -1.07 -24.00
C THR A 669 3.56 -1.74 -22.92
N LEU A 670 2.23 -1.62 -22.98
CA LEU A 670 1.31 -2.22 -22.00
C LEU A 670 1.58 -3.71 -21.80
N ASP A 671 1.73 -4.48 -22.88
CA ASP A 671 2.01 -5.92 -22.83
C ASP A 671 3.39 -6.26 -22.23
N LEU A 672 4.34 -5.33 -22.33
CA LEU A 672 5.69 -5.51 -21.77
C LEU A 672 5.68 -5.38 -20.24
N ASN A 673 4.76 -4.59 -19.68
CA ASN A 673 4.63 -4.36 -18.22
C ASN A 673 4.18 -5.63 -17.47
N ARG A 674 3.60 -6.61 -18.16
CA ARG A 674 3.11 -7.87 -17.56
C ARG A 674 4.21 -8.64 -16.81
N LYS A 675 5.48 -8.51 -17.17
CA LYS A 675 6.58 -9.15 -16.43
C LYS A 675 6.88 -8.49 -15.08
N ILE A 676 6.68 -7.17 -14.97
CA ILE A 676 6.78 -6.46 -13.68
C ILE A 676 5.70 -6.98 -12.75
N HIS A 677 4.47 -7.12 -13.26
CA HIS A 677 3.36 -7.70 -12.55
C HIS A 677 3.65 -9.10 -12.00
N GLN A 678 4.13 -10.02 -12.83
CA GLN A 678 4.40 -11.40 -12.41
C GLN A 678 5.40 -11.53 -11.27
N ARG A 679 6.36 -10.61 -11.14
CA ARG A 679 7.44 -10.73 -10.15
C ARG A 679 7.20 -9.92 -8.88
N TRP A 680 6.63 -8.73 -9.00
CA TRP A 680 6.42 -7.81 -7.87
C TRP A 680 4.96 -7.66 -7.48
N SER A 681 4.07 -8.44 -8.10
CA SER A 681 2.61 -8.32 -7.96
C SER A 681 2.11 -6.89 -8.25
N THR A 682 2.86 -6.15 -9.06
CA THR A 682 2.59 -4.75 -9.39
C THR A 682 1.64 -4.68 -10.57
N GLN A 683 0.49 -4.04 -10.39
CA GLN A 683 -0.44 -3.73 -11.47
C GLN A 683 -0.02 -2.41 -12.13
N PHE A 684 -0.34 -2.27 -13.41
CA PHE A 684 -0.14 -1.04 -14.17
C PHE A 684 -1.47 -0.68 -14.83
N ASP A 685 -2.24 0.17 -14.16
CA ASP A 685 -3.62 0.48 -14.53
C ASP A 685 -3.98 1.90 -14.09
N GLU A 686 -5.16 2.35 -14.50
CA GLU A 686 -5.80 3.55 -13.97
C GLU A 686 -6.23 3.30 -12.51
N LEU A 687 -5.72 4.13 -11.61
CA LEU A 687 -6.13 4.05 -10.21
C LEU A 687 -7.48 4.73 -10.02
N ALA A 688 -8.52 3.94 -9.77
CA ALA A 688 -9.84 4.42 -9.36
C ALA A 688 -9.72 5.29 -8.10
N GLU A 689 -9.96 6.60 -8.23
CA GLU A 689 -9.98 7.65 -7.18
C GLU A 689 -9.55 7.21 -5.76
N THR A 690 -8.29 6.84 -5.57
CA THR A 690 -7.77 6.58 -4.22
C THR A 690 -7.12 7.85 -3.69
N GLU A 691 -7.82 8.44 -2.72
CA GLU A 691 -7.44 9.45 -1.73
C GLU A 691 -6.63 10.65 -2.23
N GLU A 692 -7.17 11.86 -2.01
CA GLU A 692 -6.55 13.19 -2.26
C GLU A 692 -5.17 13.44 -1.57
N ARG A 693 -4.44 12.40 -1.12
CA ARG A 693 -3.19 12.50 -0.37
C ARG A 693 -2.11 11.48 -0.74
N ASP A 694 -2.06 10.97 -1.97
CA ASP A 694 -0.84 10.26 -2.40
C ASP A 694 0.35 11.26 -2.46
N PRO A 695 1.43 11.05 -1.67
CA PRO A 695 2.56 11.98 -1.62
C PRO A 695 3.32 12.08 -2.95
N MET A 696 3.33 11.04 -3.79
CA MET A 696 3.96 11.08 -5.10
C MET A 696 3.18 11.98 -6.06
N ARG A 697 1.85 11.91 -6.04
CA ARG A 697 0.97 12.79 -6.84
C ARG A 697 1.06 14.26 -6.39
N ALA A 698 1.30 14.52 -5.11
CA ALA A 698 1.53 15.87 -4.60
C ALA A 698 2.84 16.50 -5.13
N ILE A 699 3.86 15.68 -5.43
CA ILE A 699 5.15 16.15 -5.95
C ILE A 699 5.11 16.31 -7.47
N ALA A 700 4.56 15.32 -8.18
CA ALA A 700 4.38 15.33 -9.63
C ALA A 700 2.95 14.91 -9.98
N PRO A 701 2.05 15.89 -10.20
CA PRO A 701 0.65 15.63 -10.55
C PRO A 701 0.54 14.84 -11.84
N VAL A 702 -0.43 13.93 -11.89
CA VAL A 702 -0.76 13.13 -13.07
C VAL A 702 -2.22 13.40 -13.44
N ALA A 703 -2.59 13.22 -14.71
CA ALA A 703 -4.00 13.28 -15.12
C ALA A 703 -4.81 12.18 -14.41
N GLN A 704 -6.11 12.39 -14.22
CA GLN A 704 -6.98 11.42 -13.54
C GLN A 704 -6.99 10.05 -14.26
N ASP A 705 -6.86 10.05 -15.58
CA ASP A 705 -6.93 8.85 -16.44
C ASP A 705 -5.52 8.28 -16.75
N ALA A 706 -4.53 8.59 -15.92
CA ALA A 706 -3.16 8.16 -16.17
C ALA A 706 -2.84 6.83 -15.50
N HIS A 707 -2.28 5.91 -16.28
CA HIS A 707 -1.83 4.61 -15.80
C HIS A 707 -0.55 4.74 -14.97
N THR A 708 -0.49 4.05 -13.84
CA THR A 708 0.64 4.10 -12.91
C THR A 708 0.93 2.73 -12.33
N TYR A 709 2.16 2.51 -11.84
CA TYR A 709 2.48 1.26 -11.15
C TYR A 709 1.93 1.29 -9.73
N HIS A 710 1.18 0.26 -9.34
CA HIS A 710 0.62 0.14 -7.98
C HIS A 710 0.57 -1.31 -7.50
N VAL A 711 0.55 -1.50 -6.18
CA VAL A 711 0.31 -2.79 -5.52
C VAL A 711 -0.83 -2.61 -4.54
N GLU A 712 -1.88 -3.42 -4.65
CA GLU A 712 -3.08 -3.31 -3.79
C GLU A 712 -3.67 -1.89 -3.78
N GLY A 713 -3.67 -1.21 -4.94
CA GLY A 713 -4.16 0.16 -5.10
C GLY A 713 -3.24 1.27 -4.57
N SER A 714 -2.00 0.98 -4.16
CA SER A 714 -1.04 1.98 -3.67
C SER A 714 0.15 2.15 -4.63
N GLU A 715 0.37 3.38 -5.14
CA GLU A 715 1.56 3.70 -5.95
C GLU A 715 2.84 3.52 -5.14
N LEU A 716 2.82 3.93 -3.87
CA LEU A 716 3.99 3.84 -2.98
C LEU A 716 4.48 2.41 -2.78
N LYS A 717 3.57 1.44 -2.66
CA LYS A 717 3.93 0.02 -2.52
C LYS A 717 4.61 -0.57 -3.77
N ALA A 718 4.43 0.05 -4.94
CA ALA A 718 5.17 -0.35 -6.14
C ALA A 718 6.65 0.02 -6.07
N TRP A 719 7.00 1.06 -5.30
CA TRP A 719 8.36 1.62 -5.23
C TRP A 719 9.09 1.34 -3.91
N PHE A 720 8.37 1.05 -2.83
CA PHE A 720 8.93 0.74 -1.51
C PHE A 720 8.36 -0.55 -0.92
N ASP A 721 9.19 -1.28 -0.18
CA ASP A 721 8.75 -2.43 0.60
C ASP A 721 7.93 -2.00 1.83
N GLU A 722 8.31 -0.89 2.47
CA GLU A 722 7.61 -0.29 3.62
C GLU A 722 6.98 1.06 3.24
N GLU A 723 5.65 1.07 3.05
CA GLU A 723 4.91 2.26 2.62
C GLU A 723 5.08 3.46 3.57
N ALA A 724 5.15 3.22 4.88
CA ALA A 724 5.28 4.27 5.89
C ALA A 724 6.58 5.08 5.73
N GLN A 725 7.69 4.41 5.46
CA GLN A 725 8.99 5.04 5.25
C GLN A 725 8.99 5.90 3.97
N GLY A 726 8.37 5.39 2.90
CA GLY A 726 8.16 6.15 1.66
C GLY A 726 7.32 7.41 1.88
N LYS A 727 6.25 7.32 2.69
CA LYS A 727 5.41 8.46 3.07
C LYS A 727 6.19 9.53 3.83
N GLU A 728 7.01 9.14 4.80
CA GLU A 728 7.82 10.08 5.61
C GLU A 728 8.87 10.81 4.76
N MET A 729 9.58 10.08 3.89
CA MET A 729 10.57 10.67 2.97
C MET A 729 9.93 11.67 2.00
N LEU A 730 8.77 11.35 1.43
CA LEU A 730 8.06 12.25 0.51
C LEU A 730 7.41 13.43 1.24
N GLY A 731 6.90 13.21 2.46
CA GLY A 731 6.40 14.27 3.34
C GLY A 731 7.47 15.30 3.68
N PHE A 732 8.70 14.86 3.99
CA PHE A 732 9.84 15.74 4.20
C PHE A 732 10.10 16.67 3.00
N CYS A 733 9.94 16.16 1.78
CA CYS A 733 10.08 16.96 0.57
C CYS A 733 9.01 18.06 0.47
N ALA A 734 7.76 17.77 0.84
CA ALA A 734 6.67 18.74 0.86
C ALA A 734 6.90 19.86 1.90
N GLU A 735 7.37 19.51 3.10
CA GLU A 735 7.66 20.47 4.18
C GLU A 735 8.81 21.44 3.86
N VAL A 736 9.89 20.94 3.25
CA VAL A 736 11.02 21.78 2.81
C VAL A 736 10.60 22.74 1.70
N THR A 737 9.61 22.35 0.88
CA THR A 737 9.08 23.16 -0.21
C THR A 737 8.12 24.25 0.26
N THR A 738 7.29 23.99 1.28
CA THR A 738 6.31 24.95 1.82
C THR A 738 6.98 26.08 2.62
N LYS A 739 8.02 25.80 3.40
CA LYS A 739 8.82 26.84 4.10
C LYS A 739 9.48 27.87 3.17
N LYS A 740 9.62 27.57 1.87
CA LYS A 740 10.10 28.53 0.86
C LYS A 740 9.11 29.67 0.64
N ARG A 741 7.79 29.42 0.75
CA ARG A 741 6.73 30.40 0.47
C ARG A 741 6.61 31.45 1.57
N GLU A 742 6.68 31.01 2.83
CA GLU A 742 6.59 31.90 4.00
C GLU A 742 7.80 32.84 4.14
N LEU A 743 9.02 32.38 3.82
CA LEU A 743 10.23 33.22 3.91
C LEU A 743 10.37 34.24 2.77
N THR A 744 9.75 34.02 1.61
CA THR A 744 9.69 35.02 0.51
C THR A 744 8.60 36.07 0.70
N GLU A 745 7.54 35.77 1.45
CA GLU A 745 6.47 36.73 1.74
C GLU A 745 6.73 37.57 3.01
N SER A 746 7.72 37.20 3.83
CA SER A 746 8.14 37.94 5.03
C SER A 746 9.35 38.87 4.83
N ALA A 747 9.86 39.04 3.60
CA ALA A 747 10.91 40.02 3.34
C ALA A 747 10.29 41.42 3.25
N PRO A 748 10.63 42.37 4.15
CA PRO A 748 10.09 43.73 4.07
C PRO A 748 10.66 44.44 2.83
N VAL A 749 9.78 45.09 2.08
CA VAL A 749 10.11 46.04 0.99
C VAL A 749 10.83 47.25 1.56
#